data_AF-A0A4V2MW21-F1
#
_entry.id   AF-A0A4V2MW21-F1
#
_cell.length_a   1.000
_cell.length_b   1.000
_cell.length_c   1.000
_cell.angle_alpha   90.00
_cell.angle_beta   90.00
_cell.angle_gamma   90.00
#
_symmetry.space_group_name_H-M   'P 1'
#
loop_
_entity.id
_entity.type
_entity.pdbx_description
1 polymer ?
#
loop_
_entity_poly.entity_id
_entity_poly.type
_entity_poly.pdbx_seq_one_letter_code
_entity_poly.pdbx_strand_id
1 'polypeptide(L)'
;MDRMRCYALQAGQSDPTIYFFPIGHDDPASLLHLGDADGDPFDFGALSTSQLSQLAFLFGGIGDARHLFSSIIGLHAAYKKLDEPEKAAFKVHITALDLQPSVLARDLCLLLLLDQLARAEKGTELRAELLATVLYVYLGVVIPPYCHTRFTEVVNVALVILERQPWRLPPWLHATDRSIAGMLETLTYWSNELEGKVPQGMLDHHRPQLDGEDGDHSLPGVADEERWYRGTKVFMPPASLRGRHDGFDEAWEAIRSSGQDEDIQRLLDEANAHILSTWKPNISFFDPQTKATQDYPFLDINLFNVIKSFHRFVITVPSAAADDEPTSFQVAEQFFGVAADGLAELRSCIKIEFLQGDLFYDLTTMRLDPGSDRPAEFPRSFDRMWLSDIPDFTHGQLTEAIYCIPGLQLEKGSVAGFNCILNKGIWADANQFFYTYTLLYPEEVSQYLGCRVLQASPSQPIILKRLELPLPLESLASQTDLSTWLTRVLFSILVPGTIPPHIYYPGNIVLFTTLLIHLAEVGFSTEWLSSFLNIILANTMETDLAPYLGQLPIPTSERDRRVERRTVNLAPWHVDFERVLAVVWDVLPFDVALPPAFPRSSKELVSLAVHASLDNFTPSTRDSLPKQLPVMALLFFRPASGTSADQFAKSVDEVLEGRLEADGAVHIATVVDVFDMASETIQWTMSRARVEGMKAEGGWVMAPYRFDVRESVVVSPFSLDEWKEST
;
A
#
# COMPACT_ATOMS: atom_id res chain seq x y z
N MET A 1 4.20 -26.93 -1.82
CA MET A 1 3.35 -26.16 -0.88
C MET A 1 4.20 -25.33 0.08
N ASP A 2 5.00 -25.88 1.01
CA ASP A 2 5.87 -25.06 1.91
C ASP A 2 6.90 -24.15 1.18
N ARG A 3 7.29 -24.48 -0.05
CA ARG A 3 8.21 -23.66 -0.87
C ARG A 3 7.54 -22.50 -1.61
N MET A 4 6.24 -22.60 -1.93
CA MET A 4 5.46 -21.47 -2.47
C MET A 4 5.25 -20.38 -1.41
N ARG A 5 5.24 -20.74 -0.11
CA ARG A 5 5.29 -19.77 0.99
C ARG A 5 6.58 -18.93 0.97
N CYS A 6 7.74 -19.57 0.72
CA CYS A 6 9.03 -18.84 0.60
C CYS A 6 9.06 -17.87 -0.59
N TYR A 7 8.35 -18.21 -1.66
CA TYR A 7 8.23 -17.37 -2.84
C TYR A 7 7.32 -16.16 -2.63
N ALA A 8 6.15 -16.35 -2.01
CA ALA A 8 5.31 -15.25 -1.58
C ALA A 8 6.09 -14.33 -0.62
N LEU A 9 6.82 -14.91 0.36
CA LEU A 9 7.62 -14.14 1.34
C LEU A 9 8.66 -13.22 0.69
N GLN A 10 9.18 -13.58 -0.49
CA GLN A 10 10.15 -12.77 -1.23
C GLN A 10 9.50 -11.71 -2.12
N ALA A 11 8.25 -11.91 -2.54
CA ALA A 11 7.47 -10.90 -3.27
C ALA A 11 6.99 -9.76 -2.36
N GLY A 12 6.71 -10.05 -1.08
CA GLY A 12 6.25 -9.08 -0.08
C GLY A 12 7.35 -8.41 0.76
N GLN A 13 8.63 -8.54 0.37
CA GLN A 13 9.77 -7.89 1.04
C GLN A 13 10.10 -6.50 0.48
N SER A 14 9.25 -5.96 -0.40
CA SER A 14 9.49 -4.70 -1.11
C SER A 14 8.99 -3.45 -0.39
N ASP A 15 8.43 -3.52 0.82
CA ASP A 15 8.05 -2.30 1.56
C ASP A 15 8.81 -2.17 2.87
N PRO A 16 9.77 -1.22 2.95
CA PRO A 16 10.62 -1.14 4.10
C PRO A 16 10.26 0.15 4.93
N THR A 17 9.24 0.93 4.57
CA THR A 17 8.78 1.99 5.49
C THR A 17 7.28 1.91 5.74
N ILE A 18 6.92 1.26 6.85
CA ILE A 18 5.55 1.25 7.37
C ILE A 18 5.20 2.67 7.84
N TYR A 19 4.69 3.49 6.94
CA TYR A 19 4.18 4.81 7.27
C TYR A 19 2.80 4.70 7.90
N PHE A 20 2.56 5.50 8.93
CA PHE A 20 1.23 5.67 9.48
C PHE A 20 0.60 6.97 8.95
N PHE A 21 -0.35 6.83 8.04
CA PHE A 21 -1.17 7.94 7.56
C PHE A 21 -2.57 7.84 8.16
N PRO A 22 -2.86 8.55 9.26
CA PRO A 22 -4.14 8.41 9.96
C PRO A 22 -5.34 9.03 9.20
N ILE A 23 -5.08 9.82 8.16
CA ILE A 23 -6.11 10.49 7.35
C ILE A 23 -5.71 10.41 5.88
N GLY A 24 -6.57 9.83 5.04
CA GLY A 24 -6.37 9.78 3.59
C GLY A 24 -6.60 11.13 2.90
N HIS A 25 -6.24 11.22 1.62
CA HIS A 25 -6.33 12.46 0.84
C HIS A 25 -7.33 12.39 -0.32
N ASP A 26 -7.87 11.21 -0.61
CA ASP A 26 -8.74 10.93 -1.74
C ASP A 26 -10.24 10.98 -1.43
N ASP A 27 -11.08 11.03 -2.45
CA ASP A 27 -12.52 11.09 -2.22
C ASP A 27 -13.06 9.72 -1.76
N PRO A 28 -13.96 9.70 -0.75
CA PRO A 28 -14.59 8.48 -0.31
C PRO A 28 -15.39 7.86 -1.47
N ALA A 29 -15.16 6.57 -1.73
CA ALA A 29 -15.77 5.85 -2.83
C ALA A 29 -16.27 4.49 -2.37
N SER A 30 -17.43 4.08 -2.86
CA SER A 30 -17.98 2.74 -2.64
C SER A 30 -17.43 1.78 -3.70
N LEU A 31 -16.94 0.62 -3.27
CA LEU A 31 -16.47 -0.45 -4.16
C LEU A 31 -17.52 -0.94 -5.15
N LEU A 32 -18.79 -0.70 -4.85
CA LEU A 32 -19.91 -1.11 -5.70
C LEU A 32 -19.97 -0.33 -7.01
N HIS A 33 -19.45 0.89 -7.03
CA HIS A 33 -19.46 1.77 -8.18
C HIS A 33 -18.15 1.78 -8.97
N LEU A 34 -17.19 0.96 -8.54
CA LEU A 34 -15.90 0.84 -9.20
C LEU A 34 -16.10 0.30 -10.63
N GLY A 35 -15.72 1.08 -11.64
CA GLY A 35 -15.83 0.70 -13.06
C GLY A 35 -17.22 0.93 -13.69
N ASP A 36 -18.15 1.57 -12.97
CA ASP A 36 -19.48 1.91 -13.51
C ASP A 36 -19.39 2.83 -14.74
N ALA A 37 -18.47 3.80 -14.71
CA ALA A 37 -18.24 4.74 -15.81
C ALA A 37 -17.65 4.07 -17.07
N ASP A 38 -17.01 2.91 -16.91
CA ASP A 38 -16.25 2.22 -17.96
C ASP A 38 -17.02 1.01 -18.55
N GLY A 39 -18.29 0.87 -18.19
CA GLY A 39 -19.22 -0.08 -18.81
C GLY A 39 -19.23 -1.49 -18.19
N ASP A 40 -18.63 -1.68 -17.01
CA ASP A 40 -18.71 -2.95 -16.26
C ASP A 40 -19.29 -2.75 -14.82
N PRO A 41 -20.54 -2.27 -14.71
CA PRO A 41 -21.15 -1.94 -13.44
C PRO A 41 -21.45 -3.18 -12.59
N PHE A 42 -21.46 -3.01 -11.26
CA PHE A 42 -21.83 -4.09 -10.33
C PHE A 42 -23.34 -4.10 -10.11
N ASP A 43 -24.06 -4.83 -10.95
CA ASP A 43 -25.53 -4.87 -10.92
C ASP A 43 -26.05 -5.97 -9.99
N PHE A 44 -26.40 -5.58 -8.75
CA PHE A 44 -27.02 -6.47 -7.77
C PHE A 44 -28.31 -7.12 -8.25
N GLY A 45 -29.11 -6.44 -9.09
CA GLY A 45 -30.37 -6.99 -9.59
C GLY A 45 -30.18 -8.07 -10.66
N ALA A 46 -28.96 -8.20 -11.20
CA ALA A 46 -28.59 -9.25 -12.13
C ALA A 46 -27.94 -10.48 -11.44
N LEU A 47 -27.64 -10.39 -10.15
CA LEU A 47 -26.99 -11.47 -9.41
C LEU A 47 -27.99 -12.55 -9.00
N SER A 48 -27.61 -13.80 -9.19
CA SER A 48 -28.36 -14.94 -8.64
C SER A 48 -28.25 -14.98 -7.11
N THR A 49 -29.20 -15.66 -6.46
CA THR A 49 -29.14 -15.89 -5.00
C THR A 49 -27.86 -16.62 -4.57
N SER A 50 -27.31 -17.50 -5.41
CA SER A 50 -26.02 -18.14 -5.16
C SER A 50 -24.88 -17.12 -5.13
N GLN A 51 -24.84 -16.18 -6.07
CA GLN A 51 -23.83 -15.12 -6.11
C GLN A 51 -24.00 -14.16 -4.92
N LEU A 52 -25.24 -13.75 -4.61
CA LEU A 52 -25.53 -12.91 -3.44
C LEU A 52 -25.10 -13.54 -2.11
N SER A 53 -25.00 -14.88 -2.03
CA SER A 53 -24.59 -15.60 -0.83
C SER A 53 -23.09 -15.72 -0.59
N GLN A 54 -22.27 -15.14 -1.47
CA GLN A 54 -20.82 -15.28 -1.42
C GLN A 54 -20.07 -14.02 -1.91
N LEU A 55 -20.66 -12.83 -1.74
CA LEU A 55 -20.04 -11.58 -2.19
C LEU A 55 -18.76 -11.32 -1.39
N ALA A 56 -17.67 -11.01 -2.08
CA ALA A 56 -16.35 -10.83 -1.51
C ALA A 56 -15.69 -9.54 -2.01
N PHE A 57 -15.27 -8.68 -1.08
CA PHE A 57 -14.62 -7.42 -1.37
C PHE A 57 -13.27 -7.33 -0.63
N LEU A 58 -12.30 -6.66 -1.24
CA LEU A 58 -11.00 -6.43 -0.60
C LEU A 58 -10.57 -4.97 -0.71
N PHE A 59 -10.05 -4.45 0.40
CA PHE A 59 -9.29 -3.22 0.45
C PHE A 59 -7.84 -3.57 0.76
N GLY A 60 -6.93 -3.29 -0.16
CA GLY A 60 -5.49 -3.31 0.07
C GLY A 60 -5.02 -1.90 0.38
N GLY A 61 -4.42 -1.70 1.56
CA GLY A 61 -4.12 -0.36 2.07
C GLY A 61 -5.42 0.33 2.48
N ILE A 62 -6.13 -0.22 3.47
CA ILE A 62 -7.44 0.29 3.90
C ILE A 62 -7.37 1.75 4.37
N GLY A 63 -6.22 2.19 4.89
CA GLY A 63 -6.04 3.55 5.38
C GLY A 63 -7.09 3.93 6.42
N ASP A 64 -7.64 5.13 6.38
CA ASP A 64 -8.61 5.59 7.39
C ASP A 64 -10.04 5.04 7.23
N ALA A 65 -10.22 3.94 6.49
CA ALA A 65 -11.48 3.25 6.24
C ALA A 65 -12.59 4.07 5.56
N ARG A 66 -12.30 5.23 4.97
CA ARG A 66 -13.32 6.03 4.25
C ARG A 66 -14.07 5.23 3.18
N HIS A 67 -13.35 4.42 2.41
CA HIS A 67 -13.93 3.59 1.36
C HIS A 67 -14.72 2.41 1.92
N LEU A 68 -14.31 1.86 3.07
CA LEU A 68 -15.08 0.84 3.77
C LEU A 68 -16.41 1.42 4.25
N PHE A 69 -16.42 2.60 4.88
CA PHE A 69 -17.64 3.25 5.34
C PHE A 69 -18.56 3.60 4.16
N SER A 70 -18.02 4.17 3.08
CA SER A 70 -18.77 4.39 1.84
C SER A 70 -19.32 3.11 1.22
N SER A 71 -18.59 2.00 1.30
CA SER A 71 -19.05 0.71 0.78
C SER A 71 -20.14 0.10 1.65
N ILE A 72 -20.09 0.26 2.98
CA ILE A 72 -21.20 -0.12 3.88
C ILE A 72 -22.46 0.68 3.51
N ILE A 73 -22.34 1.98 3.25
CA ILE A 73 -23.45 2.84 2.80
C ILE A 73 -24.01 2.33 1.46
N GLY A 74 -23.14 2.03 0.49
CA GLY A 74 -23.55 1.50 -0.81
C GLY A 74 -24.25 0.14 -0.69
N LEU A 75 -23.69 -0.78 0.11
CA LEU A 75 -24.25 -2.12 0.35
C LEU A 75 -25.62 -2.02 1.01
N HIS A 76 -25.78 -1.09 1.95
CA HIS A 76 -27.05 -0.84 2.60
C HIS A 76 -28.12 -0.35 1.62
N ALA A 77 -27.75 0.58 0.74
CA ALA A 77 -28.62 1.07 -0.31
C ALA A 77 -29.00 -0.03 -1.32
N ALA A 78 -28.07 -0.93 -1.66
CA ALA A 78 -28.33 -2.09 -2.51
C ALA A 78 -29.26 -3.10 -1.82
N TYR A 79 -28.96 -3.48 -0.58
CA TYR A 79 -29.73 -4.41 0.23
C TYR A 79 -31.20 -3.99 0.38
N LYS A 80 -31.46 -2.67 0.54
CA LYS A 80 -32.82 -2.13 0.62
C LYS A 80 -33.66 -2.33 -0.64
N LYS A 81 -33.02 -2.52 -1.79
CA LYS A 81 -33.69 -2.71 -3.09
C LYS A 81 -34.01 -4.18 -3.40
N LEU A 82 -33.37 -5.12 -2.67
CA LEU A 82 -33.57 -6.55 -2.86
C LEU A 82 -34.94 -7.02 -2.35
N ASP A 83 -35.47 -8.08 -2.95
CA ASP A 83 -36.64 -8.78 -2.44
C ASP A 83 -36.31 -9.70 -1.24
N GLU A 84 -37.32 -10.28 -0.59
CA GLU A 84 -37.10 -11.08 0.63
C GLU A 84 -36.25 -12.35 0.40
N PRO A 85 -36.45 -13.14 -0.67
CA PRO A 85 -35.53 -14.22 -1.05
C PRO A 85 -34.08 -13.77 -1.24
N GLU A 86 -33.86 -12.66 -1.96
CA GLU A 86 -32.54 -12.10 -2.22
C GLU A 86 -31.87 -11.61 -0.93
N LYS A 87 -32.60 -10.89 -0.07
CA LYS A 87 -32.12 -10.45 1.25
C LYS A 87 -31.72 -11.62 2.14
N ALA A 88 -32.49 -12.70 2.11
CA ALA A 88 -32.18 -13.90 2.89
C ALA A 88 -30.89 -14.59 2.41
N ALA A 89 -30.63 -14.53 1.09
CA ALA A 89 -29.40 -15.04 0.50
C ALA A 89 -28.20 -14.10 0.67
N PHE A 90 -28.43 -12.80 0.82
CA PHE A 90 -27.39 -11.78 0.87
C PHE A 90 -26.36 -12.05 1.98
N LYS A 91 -25.09 -12.25 1.58
CA LYS A 91 -23.93 -12.39 2.44
C LYS A 91 -22.74 -11.68 1.81
N VAL A 92 -22.07 -10.88 2.62
CA VAL A 92 -20.94 -10.04 2.20
C VAL A 92 -19.77 -10.30 3.12
N HIS A 93 -18.60 -10.54 2.53
CA HIS A 93 -17.32 -10.59 3.22
C HIS A 93 -16.42 -9.47 2.71
N ILE A 94 -15.91 -8.65 3.62
CA ILE A 94 -14.96 -7.57 3.32
C ILE A 94 -13.64 -7.89 4.01
N THR A 95 -12.56 -7.97 3.25
CA THR A 95 -11.19 -8.07 3.77
C THR A 95 -10.55 -6.70 3.76
N ALA A 96 -10.24 -6.15 4.95
CA ALA A 96 -9.49 -4.92 5.14
C ALA A 96 -8.04 -5.29 5.45
N LEU A 97 -7.17 -5.15 4.44
CA LEU A 97 -5.76 -5.48 4.49
C LEU A 97 -4.92 -4.21 4.61
N ASP A 98 -3.98 -4.20 5.54
CA ASP A 98 -3.00 -3.12 5.67
C ASP A 98 -1.68 -3.63 6.25
N LEU A 99 -0.56 -2.98 5.90
CA LEU A 99 0.74 -3.25 6.52
C LEU A 99 0.82 -2.67 7.93
N GLN A 100 0.12 -1.55 8.18
CA GLN A 100 0.23 -0.76 9.41
C GLN A 100 -0.80 -1.20 10.47
N PRO A 101 -0.40 -1.90 11.55
CA PRO A 101 -1.32 -2.31 12.62
C PRO A 101 -2.06 -1.14 13.27
N SER A 102 -1.45 0.05 13.34
CA SER A 102 -2.09 1.23 13.93
C SER A 102 -3.31 1.71 13.13
N VAL A 103 -3.33 1.48 11.83
CA VAL A 103 -4.50 1.72 10.98
C VAL A 103 -5.62 0.76 11.36
N LEU A 104 -5.34 -0.54 11.40
CA LEU A 104 -6.33 -1.57 11.72
C LEU A 104 -6.91 -1.39 13.13
N ALA A 105 -6.08 -1.04 14.10
CA ALA A 105 -6.51 -0.74 15.48
C ALA A 105 -7.46 0.47 15.54
N ARG A 106 -7.16 1.51 14.76
CA ARG A 106 -8.00 2.72 14.67
C ARG A 106 -9.35 2.39 14.04
N ASP A 107 -9.35 1.64 12.96
CA ASP A 107 -10.56 1.23 12.24
C ASP A 107 -11.45 0.34 13.09
N LEU A 108 -10.86 -0.59 13.85
CA LEU A 108 -11.58 -1.40 14.84
C LEU A 108 -12.31 -0.49 15.85
N CYS A 109 -11.62 0.48 16.44
CA CYS A 109 -12.22 1.41 17.40
C CYS A 109 -13.33 2.27 16.77
N LEU A 110 -13.15 2.75 15.54
CA LEU A 110 -14.18 3.50 14.81
C LEU A 110 -15.40 2.63 14.52
N LEU A 111 -15.22 1.38 14.10
CA LEU A 111 -16.30 0.42 13.89
C LEU A 111 -17.07 0.10 15.18
N LEU A 112 -16.38 0.00 16.32
CA LEU A 112 -17.02 -0.16 17.63
C LEU A 112 -17.81 1.10 18.05
N LEU A 113 -17.31 2.30 17.74
CA LEU A 113 -18.05 3.55 17.94
C LEU A 113 -19.30 3.63 17.04
N LEU A 114 -19.20 3.22 15.77
CA LEU A 114 -20.34 3.14 14.86
C LEU A 114 -21.38 2.12 15.34
N ASP A 115 -20.94 1.00 15.93
CA ASP A 115 -21.83 0.01 16.54
C ASP A 115 -22.61 0.59 17.74
N GLN A 116 -21.97 1.45 18.55
CA GLN A 116 -22.64 2.18 19.63
C GLN A 116 -23.59 3.24 19.07
N LEU A 117 -23.17 3.99 18.04
CA LEU A 117 -23.96 5.00 17.36
C LEU A 117 -25.24 4.40 16.75
N ALA A 118 -25.14 3.23 16.13
CA ALA A 118 -26.26 2.47 15.58
C ALA A 118 -27.33 2.12 16.62
N ARG A 119 -26.94 1.95 17.89
CA ARG A 119 -27.85 1.61 19.00
C ARG A 119 -28.40 2.84 19.74
N ALA A 120 -27.78 4.01 19.54
CA ALA A 120 -28.17 5.24 20.21
C ALA A 120 -29.41 5.86 19.55
N GLU A 121 -30.39 6.22 20.39
CA GLU A 121 -31.64 6.83 19.94
C GLU A 121 -31.38 8.17 19.23
N LYS A 122 -32.05 8.37 18.08
CA LYS A 122 -31.93 9.58 17.26
C LYS A 122 -32.41 10.82 18.02
N GLY A 123 -31.70 11.94 17.85
CA GLY A 123 -32.03 13.22 18.51
C GLY A 123 -31.64 13.32 19.99
N THR A 124 -30.98 12.31 20.56
CA THR A 124 -30.48 12.37 21.95
C THR A 124 -29.12 13.06 22.04
N GLU A 125 -28.83 13.68 23.20
CA GLU A 125 -27.51 14.26 23.49
C GLU A 125 -26.40 13.19 23.47
N LEU A 126 -26.71 11.95 23.89
CA LEU A 126 -25.79 10.81 23.80
C LEU A 126 -25.40 10.52 22.35
N ARG A 127 -26.36 10.54 21.42
CA ARG A 127 -26.07 10.33 20.00
C ARG A 127 -25.21 11.46 19.44
N ALA A 128 -25.50 12.70 19.79
CA ALA A 128 -24.67 13.85 19.41
C ALA A 128 -23.24 13.71 19.94
N GLU A 129 -23.07 13.23 21.18
CA GLU A 129 -21.76 12.98 21.77
C GLU A 129 -20.99 11.84 21.09
N LEU A 130 -21.68 10.75 20.72
CA LEU A 130 -21.09 9.66 19.94
C LEU A 130 -20.62 10.12 18.56
N LEU A 131 -21.46 10.90 17.85
CA LEU A 131 -21.09 11.50 16.57
C LEU A 131 -19.92 12.46 16.69
N ALA A 132 -19.93 13.32 17.71
CA ALA A 132 -18.79 14.18 18.01
C ALA A 132 -17.54 13.34 18.24
N THR A 133 -17.64 12.27 19.03
CA THR A 133 -16.50 11.37 19.28
C THR A 133 -15.96 10.77 17.99
N VAL A 134 -16.83 10.28 17.08
CA VAL A 134 -16.40 9.77 15.78
C VAL A 134 -15.71 10.86 14.97
N LEU A 135 -16.30 12.05 14.82
CA LEU A 135 -15.69 13.17 14.08
C LEU A 135 -14.32 13.57 14.66
N TYR A 136 -14.24 13.76 15.98
CA TYR A 136 -13.01 14.21 16.64
C TYR A 136 -11.92 13.15 16.64
N VAL A 137 -12.26 11.87 16.77
CA VAL A 137 -11.27 10.78 16.61
C VAL A 137 -10.81 10.67 15.15
N TYR A 138 -11.73 10.88 14.20
CA TYR A 138 -11.42 10.75 12.79
C TYR A 138 -10.56 11.92 12.28
N LEU A 139 -10.93 13.18 12.56
CA LEU A 139 -10.26 14.37 12.02
C LEU A 139 -9.64 15.28 13.09
N GLY A 140 -10.15 15.27 14.32
CA GLY A 140 -9.73 16.22 15.35
C GLY A 140 -8.29 15.99 15.81
N VAL A 141 -7.44 17.02 15.70
CA VAL A 141 -6.04 16.98 16.18
C VAL A 141 -5.98 16.95 17.71
N VAL A 142 -6.88 17.69 18.34
CA VAL A 142 -7.19 17.59 19.77
C VAL A 142 -8.68 17.37 19.92
N ILE A 143 -9.08 16.70 21.01
CA ILE A 143 -10.45 16.22 21.19
C ILE A 143 -11.02 16.71 22.54
N PRO A 144 -12.34 16.99 22.60
CA PRO A 144 -13.00 17.36 23.85
C PRO A 144 -12.83 16.29 24.94
N PRO A 145 -12.83 16.66 26.24
CA PRO A 145 -12.60 15.71 27.34
C PRO A 145 -13.59 14.53 27.36
N TYR A 146 -14.86 14.79 27.02
CA TYR A 146 -15.88 13.76 26.96
C TYR A 146 -15.68 12.81 25.78
N CYS A 147 -15.27 13.32 24.61
CA CYS A 147 -14.87 12.49 23.47
C CYS A 147 -13.64 11.64 23.80
N HIS A 148 -12.63 12.23 24.45
CA HIS A 148 -11.44 11.49 24.89
C HIS A 148 -11.78 10.35 25.84
N THR A 149 -12.63 10.62 26.84
CA THR A 149 -13.07 9.61 27.80
C THR A 149 -13.75 8.45 27.07
N ARG A 150 -14.69 8.77 26.17
CA ARG A 150 -15.41 7.77 25.37
C ARG A 150 -14.49 6.96 24.45
N PHE A 151 -13.54 7.62 23.78
CA PHE A 151 -12.58 6.92 22.93
C PHE A 151 -11.66 6.01 23.75
N THR A 152 -11.19 6.47 24.90
CA THR A 152 -10.38 5.65 25.83
C THR A 152 -11.15 4.42 26.32
N GLU A 153 -12.45 4.58 26.63
CA GLU A 153 -13.32 3.44 26.96
C GLU A 153 -13.41 2.43 25.81
N VAL A 154 -13.51 2.89 24.55
CA VAL A 154 -13.52 2.02 23.37
C VAL A 154 -12.18 1.31 23.18
N VAL A 155 -11.06 2.00 23.35
CA VAL A 155 -9.71 1.39 23.32
C VAL A 155 -9.61 0.28 24.37
N ASN A 156 -10.08 0.54 25.60
CA ASN A 156 -10.08 -0.46 26.67
C ASN A 156 -11.02 -1.65 26.38
N VAL A 157 -12.17 -1.41 25.75
CA VAL A 157 -13.04 -2.49 25.26
C VAL A 157 -12.32 -3.31 24.19
N ALA A 158 -11.65 -2.65 23.23
CA ALA A 158 -10.88 -3.31 22.18
C ALA A 158 -9.75 -4.19 22.76
N LEU A 159 -9.01 -3.70 23.75
CA LEU A 159 -8.02 -4.50 24.49
C LEU A 159 -8.68 -5.75 25.11
N VAL A 160 -9.77 -5.58 25.86
CA VAL A 160 -10.42 -6.71 26.55
C VAL A 160 -10.95 -7.77 25.58
N ILE A 161 -11.50 -7.39 24.42
CA ILE A 161 -12.01 -8.34 23.43
C ILE A 161 -10.90 -9.09 22.69
N LEU A 162 -9.70 -8.50 22.59
CA LEU A 162 -8.54 -9.04 21.90
C LEU A 162 -7.53 -9.77 22.81
N GLU A 163 -7.55 -9.55 24.13
CA GLU A 163 -6.59 -10.18 25.06
C GLU A 163 -6.94 -11.62 25.48
N ARG A 164 -8.21 -12.03 25.42
CA ARG A 164 -8.66 -13.32 25.97
C ARG A 164 -9.16 -14.26 24.88
N GLN A 165 -8.52 -15.42 24.73
CA GLN A 165 -9.03 -16.49 23.87
C GLN A 165 -10.21 -17.27 24.51
N PRO A 166 -11.25 -17.64 23.73
CA PRO A 166 -11.48 -17.22 22.35
C PRO A 166 -11.83 -15.74 22.28
N TRP A 167 -11.29 -15.05 21.26
CA TRP A 167 -11.47 -13.63 21.03
C TRP A 167 -12.96 -13.27 21.04
N ARG A 168 -13.31 -12.14 21.67
CA ARG A 168 -14.73 -11.74 21.88
C ARG A 168 -15.18 -10.67 20.90
N LEU A 169 -14.67 -10.73 19.67
CA LEU A 169 -15.10 -9.82 18.61
C LEU A 169 -16.59 -10.00 18.33
N PRO A 170 -17.32 -8.91 17.98
CA PRO A 170 -18.67 -9.01 17.45
C PRO A 170 -18.75 -10.05 16.31
N PRO A 171 -19.86 -10.79 16.14
CA PRO A 171 -19.94 -11.87 15.16
C PRO A 171 -19.71 -11.45 13.70
N TRP A 172 -19.83 -10.17 13.39
CA TRP A 172 -19.58 -9.59 12.07
C TRP A 172 -18.13 -9.11 11.88
N LEU A 173 -17.27 -9.22 12.90
CA LEU A 173 -15.84 -8.92 12.85
C LEU A 173 -15.00 -10.20 12.93
N HIS A 174 -13.83 -10.16 12.31
CA HIS A 174 -12.76 -11.15 12.45
C HIS A 174 -11.40 -10.46 12.34
N ALA A 175 -10.40 -11.01 13.02
CA ALA A 175 -9.00 -10.64 12.86
C ALA A 175 -8.15 -11.90 13.07
N THR A 176 -7.08 -12.07 12.28
CA THR A 176 -6.14 -13.17 12.45
C THR A 176 -5.26 -12.95 13.68
N ASP A 177 -4.63 -14.01 14.20
CA ASP A 177 -3.73 -13.89 15.36
C ASP A 177 -2.59 -12.91 15.10
N ARG A 178 -2.09 -12.84 13.85
CA ARG A 178 -1.09 -11.86 13.41
C ARG A 178 -1.60 -10.43 13.53
N SER A 179 -2.79 -10.14 12.99
CA SER A 179 -3.41 -8.81 13.08
C SER A 179 -3.67 -8.41 14.53
N ILE A 180 -4.11 -9.35 15.36
CA ILE A 180 -4.41 -9.10 16.78
C ILE A 180 -3.16 -8.70 17.54
N ALA A 181 -2.03 -9.35 17.30
CA ALA A 181 -0.77 -9.02 17.96
C ALA A 181 -0.36 -7.55 17.69
N GLY A 182 -0.38 -7.13 16.42
CA GLY A 182 -0.06 -5.75 16.06
C GLY A 182 -1.07 -4.74 16.63
N MET A 183 -2.38 -5.02 16.55
CA MET A 183 -3.40 -4.15 17.12
C MET A 183 -3.26 -4.01 18.64
N LEU A 184 -2.94 -5.08 19.36
CA LEU A 184 -2.75 -5.04 20.81
C LEU A 184 -1.56 -4.16 21.21
N GLU A 185 -0.48 -4.16 20.44
CA GLU A 185 0.65 -3.26 20.66
C GLU A 185 0.22 -1.79 20.56
N THR A 186 -0.47 -1.42 19.48
CA THR A 186 -0.98 -0.05 19.29
C THR A 186 -1.98 0.34 20.38
N LEU A 187 -2.96 -0.51 20.68
CA LEU A 187 -3.99 -0.21 21.69
C LEU A 187 -3.38 -0.06 23.10
N THR A 188 -2.36 -0.86 23.42
CA THR A 188 -1.63 -0.77 24.70
C THR A 188 -0.87 0.55 24.78
N TYR A 189 -0.21 0.94 23.69
CA TYR A 189 0.51 2.21 23.58
C TYR A 189 -0.44 3.40 23.81
N TRP A 190 -1.62 3.40 23.16
CA TRP A 190 -2.64 4.44 23.36
C TRP A 190 -3.21 4.48 24.78
N SER A 191 -3.34 3.34 25.45
CA SER A 191 -3.91 3.24 26.79
C SER A 191 -2.93 3.68 27.89
N ASN A 192 -1.63 3.39 27.73
CA ASN A 192 -0.67 3.46 28.86
C ASN A 192 0.58 4.30 28.63
N GLU A 193 0.98 4.59 27.38
CA GLU A 193 2.34 5.09 27.08
C GLU A 193 2.36 6.54 26.55
N LEU A 194 1.21 7.21 26.49
CA LEU A 194 1.10 8.60 26.04
C LEU A 194 1.00 9.60 27.21
N GLU A 195 1.39 9.17 28.42
CA GLU A 195 1.45 10.06 29.58
C GLU A 195 2.42 11.23 29.31
N GLY A 196 1.95 12.46 29.57
CA GLY A 196 2.72 13.67 29.32
C GLY A 196 2.52 14.29 27.93
N LYS A 197 1.82 13.64 27.00
CA LYS A 197 1.39 14.30 25.76
C LYS A 197 0.31 15.33 26.07
N VAL A 198 0.46 16.55 25.53
CA VAL A 198 -0.42 17.69 25.83
C VAL A 198 -1.01 18.29 24.55
N PRO A 199 -2.19 18.95 24.62
CA PRO A 199 -2.84 19.55 23.46
C PRO A 199 -1.93 20.51 22.69
N GLN A 200 -1.13 21.32 23.40
CA GLN A 200 -0.20 22.26 22.78
C GLN A 200 0.75 21.58 21.79
N GLY A 201 1.31 20.41 22.16
CA GLY A 201 2.23 19.68 21.29
C GLY A 201 1.55 19.24 19.98
N MET A 202 0.32 18.73 20.05
CA MET A 202 -0.46 18.40 18.84
C MET A 202 -0.72 19.63 17.97
N LEU A 203 -1.12 20.76 18.59
CA LEU A 203 -1.43 21.98 17.87
C LEU A 203 -0.20 22.64 17.23
N ASP A 204 0.97 22.54 17.87
CA ASP A 204 2.24 23.04 17.33
C ASP A 204 2.70 22.24 16.09
N HIS A 205 2.37 20.94 16.04
CA HIS A 205 2.72 20.03 14.95
C HIS A 205 1.62 19.92 13.87
N HIS A 206 0.52 20.67 14.01
CA HIS A 206 -0.51 20.78 12.99
C HIS A 206 -0.40 22.08 12.19
N ARG A 207 -0.26 21.94 10.87
CA ARG A 207 -0.26 23.04 9.91
C ARG A 207 -1.51 22.93 9.04
N PRO A 208 -2.58 23.69 9.34
CA PRO A 208 -3.79 23.65 8.53
C PRO A 208 -3.57 24.38 7.21
N GLN A 209 -3.68 23.66 6.09
CA GLN A 209 -3.50 24.21 4.74
C GLN A 209 -4.79 24.88 4.22
N LEU A 210 -5.24 25.95 4.89
CA LEU A 210 -6.51 26.63 4.56
C LEU A 210 -6.40 27.64 3.41
N ASP A 211 -5.19 27.94 2.93
CA ASP A 211 -4.91 28.99 1.94
C ASP A 211 -4.45 28.44 0.56
N GLY A 212 -4.89 27.23 0.19
CA GLY A 212 -4.46 26.54 -1.03
C GLY A 212 -4.92 27.17 -2.35
N GLU A 213 -4.13 26.95 -3.43
CA GLU A 213 -4.32 27.44 -4.81
C GLU A 213 -5.45 26.74 -5.60
N ASP A 214 -6.07 25.70 -5.03
CA ASP A 214 -7.19 25.01 -5.68
C ASP A 214 -8.45 25.88 -5.57
N GLY A 215 -8.85 26.46 -6.71
CA GLY A 215 -10.05 27.29 -6.86
C GLY A 215 -11.39 26.57 -6.63
N ASP A 216 -11.46 25.59 -5.74
CA ASP A 216 -12.68 24.92 -5.32
C ASP A 216 -13.31 25.71 -4.16
N HIS A 217 -14.40 26.41 -4.47
CA HIS A 217 -15.14 27.26 -3.55
C HIS A 217 -15.35 26.54 -2.19
N SER A 218 -15.02 27.21 -1.09
CA SER A 218 -15.39 26.77 0.27
C SER A 218 -16.88 26.40 0.28
N LEU A 219 -17.27 25.30 0.95
CA LEU A 219 -18.69 25.03 1.18
C LEU A 219 -19.27 26.27 1.86
N PRO A 220 -20.35 26.89 1.34
CA PRO A 220 -20.81 28.18 1.87
C PRO A 220 -21.10 28.13 3.38
N GLY A 221 -21.59 26.98 3.87
CA GLY A 221 -21.87 26.73 5.29
C GLY A 221 -20.67 26.55 6.22
N VAL A 222 -19.44 26.41 5.71
CA VAL A 222 -18.24 26.19 6.55
C VAL A 222 -17.34 27.41 6.67
N ALA A 223 -17.67 28.54 6.04
CA ALA A 223 -16.82 29.74 6.08
C ALA A 223 -16.57 30.26 7.52
N ASP A 224 -17.61 30.27 8.35
CA ASP A 224 -17.49 30.64 9.77
C ASP A 224 -16.66 29.61 10.55
N GLU A 225 -16.77 28.31 10.21
CA GLU A 225 -15.99 27.24 10.82
C GLU A 225 -14.50 27.35 10.43
N GLU A 226 -14.18 27.69 9.18
CA GLU A 226 -12.82 27.96 8.74
C GLU A 226 -12.21 29.14 9.50
N ARG A 227 -12.99 30.22 9.72
CA ARG A 227 -12.54 31.37 10.53
C ARG A 227 -12.26 30.96 11.98
N TRP A 228 -13.15 30.18 12.59
CA TRP A 228 -12.93 29.59 13.92
C TRP A 228 -11.69 28.69 13.94
N TYR A 229 -11.53 27.83 12.94
CA TYR A 229 -10.45 26.84 12.87
C TYR A 229 -9.08 27.51 12.65
N ARG A 230 -8.99 28.64 11.92
CA ARG A 230 -7.75 29.43 11.82
C ARG A 230 -7.26 29.91 13.18
N GLY A 231 -8.19 30.32 14.05
CA GLY A 231 -7.88 30.79 15.39
C GLY A 231 -7.57 29.67 16.39
N THR A 232 -8.25 28.53 16.27
CA THR A 232 -8.27 27.50 17.33
C THR A 232 -7.69 26.14 16.94
N LYS A 233 -7.60 25.85 15.65
CA LYS A 233 -7.22 24.54 15.09
C LYS A 233 -8.08 23.38 15.58
N VAL A 234 -9.34 23.64 15.95
CA VAL A 234 -10.32 22.61 16.34
C VAL A 234 -11.64 22.80 15.61
N PHE A 235 -12.37 21.71 15.36
CA PHE A 235 -13.74 21.82 14.87
C PHE A 235 -14.67 22.44 15.91
N MET A 236 -15.75 23.06 15.45
CA MET A 236 -16.78 23.59 16.34
C MET A 236 -17.72 22.47 16.81
N PRO A 237 -17.92 22.24 18.12
CA PRO A 237 -18.93 21.30 18.60
C PRO A 237 -20.35 21.69 18.14
N PRO A 238 -21.26 20.70 17.98
CA PRO A 238 -22.65 20.98 17.67
C PRO A 238 -23.31 21.80 18.80
N ALA A 239 -24.34 22.57 18.47
CA ALA A 239 -25.01 23.46 19.42
C ALA A 239 -25.46 22.76 20.72
N SER A 240 -25.87 21.50 20.64
CA SER A 240 -26.27 20.70 21.82
C SER A 240 -25.13 20.39 22.79
N LEU A 241 -23.87 20.44 22.34
CA LEU A 241 -22.69 20.15 23.15
C LEU A 241 -21.83 21.39 23.42
N ARG A 242 -22.05 22.49 22.68
CA ARG A 242 -21.19 23.67 22.75
C ARG A 242 -21.20 24.35 24.12
N GLY A 243 -22.34 24.35 24.80
CA GLY A 243 -22.47 24.90 26.16
C GLY A 243 -21.63 24.18 27.24
N ARG A 244 -20.94 23.09 26.89
CA ARG A 244 -19.95 22.43 27.76
C ARG A 244 -18.56 23.10 27.70
N HIS A 245 -18.39 24.13 26.87
CA HIS A 245 -17.13 24.81 26.62
C HIS A 245 -17.25 26.31 26.88
N ASP A 246 -16.54 26.79 27.90
CA ASP A 246 -16.59 28.18 28.33
C ASP A 246 -16.14 29.12 27.20
N GLY A 247 -16.95 30.14 26.90
CA GLY A 247 -16.64 31.18 25.90
C GLY A 247 -16.91 30.78 24.45
N PHE A 248 -17.28 29.54 24.16
CA PHE A 248 -17.47 29.07 22.78
C PHE A 248 -18.69 29.67 22.10
N ASP A 249 -19.83 29.80 22.81
CA ASP A 249 -21.03 30.41 22.23
C ASP A 249 -20.83 31.90 21.97
N GLU A 250 -20.18 32.62 22.87
CA GLU A 250 -19.85 34.04 22.72
C GLU A 250 -18.90 34.27 21.53
N ALA A 251 -17.82 33.47 21.43
CA ALA A 251 -16.88 33.52 20.32
C ALA A 251 -17.56 33.21 18.98
N TRP A 252 -18.40 32.16 18.95
CA TRP A 252 -19.11 31.76 17.75
C TRP A 252 -20.10 32.81 17.27
N GLU A 253 -20.85 33.43 18.19
CA GLU A 253 -21.76 34.52 17.85
C GLU A 253 -21.02 35.75 17.32
N ALA A 254 -19.87 36.09 17.90
CA ALA A 254 -19.03 37.20 17.43
C ALA A 254 -18.50 36.96 16.00
N ILE A 255 -18.11 35.72 15.67
CA ILE A 255 -17.69 35.31 14.33
C ILE A 255 -18.82 35.52 13.32
N ARG A 256 -20.01 34.99 13.59
CA ARG A 256 -21.16 35.04 12.66
C ARG A 256 -21.75 36.43 12.48
N SER A 257 -21.73 37.24 13.53
CA SER A 257 -22.28 38.61 13.50
C SER A 257 -21.35 39.65 12.88
N SER A 258 -20.18 39.23 12.37
CA SER A 258 -19.13 40.15 11.87
C SER A 258 -18.72 41.19 12.92
N GLY A 259 -18.48 40.75 14.15
CA GLY A 259 -17.97 41.59 15.24
C GLY A 259 -16.63 42.28 14.91
N GLN A 260 -16.21 43.23 15.74
CA GLN A 260 -14.90 43.87 15.56
C GLN A 260 -13.78 42.83 15.67
N ASP A 261 -12.81 42.87 14.75
CA ASP A 261 -11.75 41.85 14.70
C ASP A 261 -10.96 41.73 16.01
N GLU A 262 -10.76 42.83 16.73
CA GLU A 262 -10.10 42.83 18.05
C GLU A 262 -10.90 42.04 19.11
N ASP A 263 -12.23 42.18 19.12
CA ASP A 263 -13.10 41.46 20.04
C ASP A 263 -13.15 39.96 19.71
N ILE A 264 -13.22 39.62 18.42
CA ILE A 264 -13.18 38.24 17.95
C ILE A 264 -11.86 37.59 18.33
N GLN A 265 -10.73 38.29 18.13
CA GLN A 265 -9.42 37.76 18.49
C GLN A 265 -9.32 37.52 20.01
N ARG A 266 -9.80 38.44 20.85
CA ARG A 266 -9.82 38.25 22.30
C ARG A 266 -10.64 37.01 22.70
N LEU A 267 -11.82 36.82 22.12
CA LEU A 267 -12.68 35.67 22.38
C LEU A 267 -12.05 34.36 21.89
N LEU A 268 -11.35 34.38 20.76
CA LEU A 268 -10.58 33.23 20.27
C LEU A 268 -9.40 32.89 21.20
N ASP A 269 -8.70 33.89 21.75
CA ASP A 269 -7.64 33.69 22.72
C ASP A 269 -8.17 33.05 24.02
N GLU A 270 -9.34 33.50 24.49
CA GLU A 270 -10.04 32.91 25.65
C GLU A 270 -10.46 31.45 25.36
N ALA A 271 -11.03 31.17 24.18
CA ALA A 271 -11.37 29.82 23.75
C ALA A 271 -10.14 28.91 23.64
N ASN A 272 -9.02 29.43 23.12
CA ASN A 272 -7.75 28.70 23.05
C ASN A 272 -7.21 28.36 24.43
N ALA A 273 -7.27 29.28 25.39
CA ALA A 273 -6.89 29.01 26.77
C ALA A 273 -7.76 27.89 27.39
N HIS A 274 -9.06 27.88 27.10
CA HIS A 274 -9.96 26.79 27.50
C HIS A 274 -9.57 25.45 26.84
N ILE A 275 -9.31 25.43 25.52
CA ILE A 275 -8.88 24.23 24.78
C ILE A 275 -7.59 23.67 25.38
N LEU A 276 -6.55 24.50 25.53
CA LEU A 276 -5.24 24.07 26.03
C LEU A 276 -5.29 23.53 27.47
N SER A 277 -6.20 24.05 28.30
CA SER A 277 -6.32 23.64 29.70
C SER A 277 -7.22 22.41 29.90
N THR A 278 -8.21 22.17 29.02
CA THR A 278 -9.23 21.13 29.25
C THR A 278 -9.17 19.98 28.25
N TRP A 279 -8.94 20.26 26.96
CA TRP A 279 -8.98 19.25 25.89
C TRP A 279 -7.78 18.30 25.97
N LYS A 280 -7.80 17.25 25.14
CA LYS A 280 -6.78 16.20 25.12
C LYS A 280 -6.22 15.96 23.72
N PRO A 281 -4.96 15.52 23.58
CA PRO A 281 -4.45 15.00 22.31
C PRO A 281 -5.35 13.90 21.76
N ASN A 282 -5.51 13.84 20.43
CA ASN A 282 -6.07 12.66 19.80
C ASN A 282 -5.03 11.53 19.81
N ILE A 283 -5.19 10.58 20.73
CA ILE A 283 -4.27 9.46 20.88
C ILE A 283 -4.20 8.55 19.63
N SER A 284 -5.27 8.52 18.81
CA SER A 284 -5.32 7.67 17.60
C SER A 284 -4.37 8.10 16.47
N PHE A 285 -3.74 9.26 16.59
CA PHE A 285 -2.73 9.76 15.63
C PHE A 285 -1.30 9.38 16.02
N PHE A 286 -1.09 8.77 17.19
CA PHE A 286 0.23 8.30 17.60
C PHE A 286 0.42 6.86 17.18
N ASP A 287 1.63 6.52 16.73
CA ASP A 287 1.98 5.17 16.31
C ASP A 287 3.22 4.67 17.10
N PRO A 288 3.18 3.44 17.66
CA PRO A 288 4.30 2.89 18.42
C PRO A 288 5.57 2.67 17.58
N GLN A 289 5.46 2.48 16.26
CA GLN A 289 6.62 2.22 15.41
C GLN A 289 7.44 3.49 15.14
N THR A 290 6.78 4.64 15.06
CA THR A 290 7.41 5.95 14.86
C THR A 290 7.89 6.62 16.16
N LYS A 291 7.57 6.07 17.34
CA LYS A 291 7.87 6.68 18.65
C LYS A 291 9.33 7.06 18.89
N ALA A 292 10.26 6.32 18.28
CA ALA A 292 11.70 6.55 18.44
C ALA A 292 12.21 7.74 17.60
N THR A 293 11.48 8.10 16.54
CA THR A 293 11.87 9.14 15.58
C THR A 293 10.96 10.35 15.61
N GLN A 294 9.78 10.24 16.23
CA GLN A 294 8.75 11.27 16.22
C GLN A 294 8.08 11.41 17.59
N ASP A 295 8.16 12.62 18.18
CA ASP A 295 7.53 12.92 19.48
C ASP A 295 6.02 13.18 19.33
N TYR A 296 5.62 13.98 18.34
CA TYR A 296 4.22 14.25 17.99
C TYR A 296 3.96 14.00 16.50
N PRO A 297 2.77 13.50 16.13
CA PRO A 297 2.40 13.35 14.73
C PRO A 297 2.42 14.70 14.03
N PHE A 298 3.01 14.75 12.84
CA PHE A 298 3.05 15.94 12.00
C PHE A 298 1.89 15.87 11.02
N LEU A 299 0.97 16.84 11.12
CA LEU A 299 -0.28 16.85 10.37
C LEU A 299 -0.33 18.12 9.52
N ASP A 300 0.06 18.00 8.26
CA ASP A 300 0.04 19.06 7.26
C ASP A 300 -1.06 18.77 6.23
N ILE A 301 -2.30 19.01 6.65
CA ILE A 301 -3.50 18.60 5.91
C ILE A 301 -4.61 19.63 6.07
N ASN A 302 -5.38 19.85 5.00
CA ASN A 302 -6.65 20.58 5.06
C ASN A 302 -7.80 19.61 5.40
N LEU A 303 -8.20 19.58 6.67
CA LEU A 303 -9.27 18.70 7.14
C LEU A 303 -10.65 19.06 6.56
N PHE A 304 -10.87 20.31 6.13
CA PHE A 304 -12.11 20.69 5.46
C PHE A 304 -12.22 20.06 4.07
N ASN A 305 -11.11 19.70 3.41
CA ASN A 305 -11.19 18.93 2.16
C ASN A 305 -11.78 17.54 2.39
N VAL A 306 -11.53 16.92 3.55
CA VAL A 306 -12.16 15.64 3.92
C VAL A 306 -13.65 15.84 4.22
N ILE A 307 -14.03 16.93 4.89
CA ILE A 307 -15.45 17.28 5.08
C ILE A 307 -16.14 17.51 3.73
N LYS A 308 -15.51 18.24 2.82
CA LYS A 308 -16.02 18.47 1.45
C LYS A 308 -16.21 17.15 0.71
N SER A 309 -15.24 16.23 0.79
CA SER A 309 -15.31 14.94 0.12
C SER A 309 -16.44 14.06 0.69
N PHE A 310 -16.64 14.07 2.02
CA PHE A 310 -17.77 13.41 2.66
C PHE A 310 -19.11 13.99 2.19
N HIS A 311 -19.22 15.32 2.13
CA HIS A 311 -20.42 15.99 1.64
C HIS A 311 -20.72 15.61 0.18
N ARG A 312 -19.71 15.67 -0.71
CA ARG A 312 -19.84 15.27 -2.12
C ARG A 312 -20.34 13.83 -2.26
N PHE A 313 -19.88 12.92 -1.41
CA PHE A 313 -20.36 11.54 -1.43
C PHE A 313 -21.80 11.42 -0.92
N VAL A 314 -22.11 12.01 0.24
CA VAL A 314 -23.42 11.89 0.87
C VAL A 314 -24.54 12.43 -0.01
N ILE A 315 -24.35 13.53 -0.73
CA ILE A 315 -25.39 14.08 -1.62
C ILE A 315 -25.73 13.14 -2.81
N THR A 316 -24.87 12.17 -3.11
CA THR A 316 -25.18 11.12 -4.11
C THR A 316 -26.02 9.99 -3.54
N VAL A 317 -26.15 9.90 -2.21
CA VAL A 317 -26.91 8.87 -1.52
C VAL A 317 -28.40 9.27 -1.49
N PRO A 318 -29.31 8.50 -2.13
CA PRO A 318 -30.72 8.91 -2.29
C PRO A 318 -31.50 9.14 -0.98
N SER A 319 -31.01 8.62 0.15
CA SER A 319 -31.65 8.73 1.46
C SER A 319 -31.15 9.88 2.33
N ALA A 320 -30.14 10.64 1.88
CA ALA A 320 -29.61 11.77 2.63
C ALA A 320 -30.39 13.06 2.31
N ALA A 321 -30.75 13.81 3.35
CA ALA A 321 -31.28 15.16 3.17
C ALA A 321 -30.10 16.09 2.84
N ALA A 322 -30.11 16.71 1.65
CA ALA A 322 -29.13 17.72 1.30
C ALA A 322 -29.48 19.04 1.99
N ASP A 323 -28.57 19.52 2.82
CA ASP A 323 -28.53 20.93 3.25
C ASP A 323 -27.56 21.63 2.30
N ASP A 324 -27.93 22.81 1.81
CA ASP A 324 -27.10 23.56 0.85
C ASP A 324 -25.89 24.22 1.57
N GLU A 325 -25.96 24.39 2.90
CA GLU A 325 -24.94 25.05 3.71
C GLU A 325 -24.63 24.27 5.01
N PRO A 326 -24.21 23.00 4.94
CA PRO A 326 -24.01 22.19 6.14
C PRO A 326 -22.73 22.58 6.88
N THR A 327 -22.80 22.56 8.20
CA THR A 327 -21.63 22.56 9.09
C THR A 327 -20.86 21.24 8.97
N SER A 328 -19.58 21.25 9.34
CA SER A 328 -18.70 20.07 9.36
C SER A 328 -19.29 18.95 10.22
N PHE A 329 -19.92 19.30 11.34
CA PHE A 329 -20.61 18.32 12.18
C PHE A 329 -21.82 17.69 11.48
N GLN A 330 -22.64 18.49 10.77
CA GLN A 330 -23.79 17.95 10.04
C GLN A 330 -23.35 17.01 8.91
N VAL A 331 -22.28 17.34 8.19
CA VAL A 331 -21.72 16.45 7.16
C VAL A 331 -21.26 15.13 7.79
N ALA A 332 -20.51 15.18 8.89
CA ALA A 332 -20.07 14.00 9.61
C ALA A 332 -21.26 13.19 10.17
N GLU A 333 -22.27 13.85 10.71
CA GLU A 333 -23.52 13.23 11.17
C GLU A 333 -24.21 12.46 10.05
N GLN A 334 -24.30 13.03 8.85
CA GLN A 334 -24.91 12.36 7.71
C GLN A 334 -24.05 11.17 7.25
N PHE A 335 -22.75 11.37 7.03
CA PHE A 335 -21.87 10.31 6.53
C PHE A 335 -21.79 9.13 7.51
N PHE A 336 -21.36 9.38 8.75
CA PHE A 336 -21.22 8.31 9.75
C PHE A 336 -22.56 7.80 10.27
N GLY A 337 -23.61 8.63 10.26
CA GLY A 337 -24.96 8.21 10.62
C GLY A 337 -25.52 7.19 9.64
N VAL A 338 -25.38 7.41 8.33
CA VAL A 338 -25.81 6.45 7.31
C VAL A 338 -24.94 5.19 7.33
N ALA A 339 -23.62 5.32 7.54
CA ALA A 339 -22.74 4.16 7.73
C ALA A 339 -23.15 3.31 8.94
N ALA A 340 -23.49 3.95 10.07
CA ALA A 340 -23.97 3.26 11.27
C ALA A 340 -25.33 2.58 11.05
N ASP A 341 -26.28 3.24 10.38
CA ASP A 341 -27.57 2.64 10.02
C ASP A 341 -27.37 1.41 9.10
N GLY A 342 -26.44 1.50 8.15
CA GLY A 342 -26.06 0.38 7.27
C GLY A 342 -25.41 -0.78 8.01
N LEU A 343 -24.46 -0.50 8.90
CA LEU A 343 -23.84 -1.52 9.76
C LEU A 343 -24.88 -2.21 10.66
N ALA A 344 -25.86 -1.47 11.17
CA ALA A 344 -26.94 -2.01 11.99
C ALA A 344 -27.80 -3.02 11.23
N GLU A 345 -28.27 -2.64 10.03
CA GLU A 345 -29.15 -3.46 9.21
C GLU A 345 -28.40 -4.66 8.59
N LEU A 346 -27.15 -4.48 8.18
CA LEU A 346 -26.33 -5.52 7.54
C LEU A 346 -25.65 -6.46 8.53
N ARG A 347 -25.74 -6.22 9.85
CA ARG A 347 -24.96 -6.95 10.88
C ARG A 347 -25.05 -8.47 10.80
N SER A 348 -26.17 -9.01 10.33
CA SER A 348 -26.40 -10.46 10.22
C SER A 348 -25.90 -11.09 8.91
N CYS A 349 -25.51 -10.26 7.95
CA CYS A 349 -25.07 -10.67 6.61
C CYS A 349 -23.69 -10.14 6.21
N ILE A 350 -23.12 -9.19 6.94
CA ILE A 350 -21.77 -8.68 6.70
C ILE A 350 -20.74 -9.35 7.61
N LYS A 351 -19.58 -9.66 7.05
CA LYS A 351 -18.35 -10.01 7.75
C LYS A 351 -17.25 -9.04 7.32
N ILE A 352 -16.58 -8.41 8.28
CA ILE A 352 -15.40 -7.58 8.06
C ILE A 352 -14.21 -8.28 8.73
N GLU A 353 -13.18 -8.55 7.95
CA GLU A 353 -11.95 -9.22 8.37
C GLU A 353 -10.79 -8.22 8.34
N PHE A 354 -10.07 -8.09 9.45
CA PHE A 354 -8.82 -7.34 9.52
C PHE A 354 -7.62 -8.26 9.30
N LEU A 355 -6.82 -7.94 8.29
CA LEU A 355 -5.64 -8.71 7.91
C LEU A 355 -4.40 -7.79 7.86
N GLN A 356 -3.51 -7.95 8.84
CA GLN A 356 -2.22 -7.27 8.84
C GLN A 356 -1.23 -8.03 7.96
N GLY A 357 -0.77 -7.43 6.88
CA GLY A 357 0.15 -8.10 5.97
C GLY A 357 0.42 -7.35 4.67
N ASP A 358 1.24 -7.98 3.83
CA ASP A 358 1.63 -7.45 2.52
C ASP A 358 0.62 -7.91 1.47
N LEU A 359 0.10 -6.96 0.67
CA LEU A 359 -0.98 -7.23 -0.28
C LEU A 359 -0.66 -8.40 -1.22
N PHE A 360 0.54 -8.41 -1.81
CA PHE A 360 0.91 -9.43 -2.78
C PHE A 360 1.18 -10.77 -2.13
N TYR A 361 1.85 -10.76 -0.96
CA TYR A 361 2.07 -11.94 -0.14
C TYR A 361 0.76 -12.63 0.20
N ASP A 362 -0.18 -11.87 0.76
CA ASP A 362 -1.43 -12.38 1.29
C ASP A 362 -2.35 -12.85 0.17
N LEU A 363 -2.52 -12.08 -0.92
CA LEU A 363 -3.30 -12.53 -2.09
C LEU A 363 -2.71 -13.79 -2.73
N THR A 364 -1.38 -13.86 -2.86
CA THR A 364 -0.70 -15.04 -3.40
C THR A 364 -0.89 -16.24 -2.48
N THR A 365 -0.77 -16.06 -1.17
CA THR A 365 -0.99 -17.12 -0.17
C THR A 365 -2.43 -17.58 -0.15
N MET A 366 -3.41 -16.68 -0.25
CA MET A 366 -4.82 -17.03 -0.34
C MET A 366 -5.11 -17.93 -1.54
N ARG A 367 -4.49 -17.66 -2.69
CA ARG A 367 -4.64 -18.41 -3.94
C ARG A 367 -3.93 -19.77 -3.90
N LEU A 368 -2.72 -19.82 -3.35
CA LEU A 368 -1.84 -20.98 -3.46
C LEU A 368 -1.82 -21.90 -2.24
N ASP A 369 -2.21 -21.39 -1.07
CA ASP A 369 -2.14 -22.12 0.20
C ASP A 369 -3.49 -22.16 0.92
N PRO A 370 -4.27 -23.25 0.72
CA PRO A 370 -5.53 -23.45 1.43
C PRO A 370 -5.34 -23.72 2.94
N GLY A 371 -4.10 -23.95 3.41
CA GLY A 371 -3.75 -24.17 4.82
C GLY A 371 -3.29 -22.92 5.58
N SER A 372 -3.67 -21.73 5.11
CA SER A 372 -3.48 -20.45 5.81
C SER A 372 -4.10 -20.46 7.22
N ASP A 373 -3.67 -19.52 8.06
CA ASP A 373 -4.31 -19.19 9.34
C ASP A 373 -5.75 -18.64 9.19
N ARG A 374 -6.15 -18.23 7.98
CA ARG A 374 -7.53 -17.84 7.65
C ARG A 374 -8.51 -19.02 7.65
N PRO A 375 -9.72 -18.87 8.21
CA PRO A 375 -10.78 -19.88 8.14
C PRO A 375 -11.05 -20.37 6.71
N ALA A 376 -11.36 -21.67 6.57
CA ALA A 376 -11.54 -22.30 5.26
C ALA A 376 -12.76 -21.76 4.49
N GLU A 377 -13.77 -21.27 5.20
CA GLU A 377 -14.98 -20.66 4.65
C GLU A 377 -14.80 -19.22 4.17
N PHE A 378 -13.67 -18.58 4.44
CA PHE A 378 -13.42 -17.21 4.00
C PHE A 378 -13.05 -17.16 2.51
N PRO A 379 -13.42 -16.06 1.81
CA PRO A 379 -13.14 -15.93 0.39
C PRO A 379 -11.63 -15.86 0.11
N ARG A 380 -11.25 -16.50 -0.99
CA ARG A 380 -9.89 -16.49 -1.56
C ARG A 380 -9.84 -15.80 -2.93
N SER A 381 -11.00 -15.39 -3.42
CA SER A 381 -11.19 -14.61 -4.63
C SER A 381 -12.29 -13.57 -4.41
N PHE A 382 -12.19 -12.44 -5.10
CA PHE A 382 -12.96 -11.25 -4.77
C PHE A 382 -13.70 -10.70 -5.99
N ASP A 383 -14.90 -10.19 -5.77
CA ASP A 383 -15.70 -9.50 -6.79
C ASP A 383 -15.08 -8.13 -7.08
N ARG A 384 -14.80 -7.32 -6.05
CA ARG A 384 -14.11 -6.03 -6.25
C ARG A 384 -12.94 -5.86 -5.30
N MET A 385 -11.88 -5.23 -5.80
CA MET A 385 -10.71 -4.83 -5.02
C MET A 385 -10.43 -3.34 -5.16
N TRP A 386 -10.09 -2.68 -4.06
CA TRP A 386 -9.51 -1.33 -4.06
C TRP A 386 -8.14 -1.38 -3.43
N LEU A 387 -7.11 -0.90 -4.13
CA LEU A 387 -5.71 -1.09 -3.73
C LEU A 387 -5.03 0.24 -3.34
N SER A 388 -5.82 1.28 -3.06
CA SER A 388 -5.34 2.62 -2.73
C SER A 388 -4.33 3.11 -3.77
N ASP A 389 -3.16 3.55 -3.32
CA ASP A 389 -1.99 4.02 -4.06
C ASP A 389 -0.80 3.05 -3.92
N ILE A 390 -1.03 1.81 -3.47
CA ILE A 390 0.01 0.77 -3.37
C ILE A 390 0.87 0.66 -4.64
N PRO A 391 0.31 0.72 -5.87
CA PRO A 391 1.09 0.64 -7.10
C PRO A 391 2.16 1.73 -7.25
N ASP A 392 2.01 2.88 -6.60
CA ASP A 392 3.01 3.96 -6.63
C ASP A 392 4.34 3.52 -5.96
N PHE A 393 4.28 2.56 -5.05
CA PHE A 393 5.40 2.06 -4.26
C PHE A 393 5.94 0.71 -4.76
N THR A 394 5.16 -0.02 -5.55
CA THR A 394 5.36 -1.45 -5.79
C THR A 394 5.58 -1.83 -7.25
N HIS A 395 6.19 -0.96 -8.05
CA HIS A 395 6.43 -1.22 -9.49
C HIS A 395 5.16 -1.17 -10.35
N GLY A 396 4.14 -0.45 -9.91
CA GLY A 396 3.00 -0.07 -10.73
C GLY A 396 2.18 -1.24 -11.26
N GLN A 397 1.66 -1.10 -12.47
CA GLN A 397 0.64 -1.99 -13.01
C GLN A 397 1.15 -3.40 -13.34
N LEU A 398 2.47 -3.59 -13.43
CA LEU A 398 3.06 -4.90 -13.71
C LEU A 398 2.84 -5.86 -12.54
N THR A 399 3.13 -5.42 -11.32
CA THR A 399 2.90 -6.23 -10.10
C THR A 399 1.42 -6.46 -9.87
N GLU A 400 0.57 -5.44 -10.10
CA GLU A 400 -0.87 -5.60 -9.97
C GLU A 400 -1.43 -6.70 -10.87
N ALA A 401 -1.03 -6.71 -12.14
CA ALA A 401 -1.47 -7.73 -13.10
C ALA A 401 -1.02 -9.16 -12.71
N ILE A 402 0.13 -9.29 -12.05
CA ILE A 402 0.74 -10.58 -11.68
C ILE A 402 0.21 -11.11 -10.34
N TYR A 403 0.05 -10.25 -9.34
CA TYR A 403 -0.24 -10.65 -7.96
C TYR A 403 -1.69 -10.41 -7.54
N CYS A 404 -2.29 -9.29 -7.99
CA CYS A 404 -3.61 -8.89 -7.52
C CYS A 404 -4.74 -9.38 -8.43
N ILE A 405 -4.63 -9.13 -9.73
CA ILE A 405 -5.68 -9.46 -10.71
C ILE A 405 -6.06 -10.95 -10.73
N PRO A 406 -5.13 -11.92 -10.54
CA PRO A 406 -5.52 -13.33 -10.45
C PRO A 406 -6.38 -13.68 -9.23
N GLY A 407 -6.45 -12.80 -8.22
CA GLY A 407 -7.35 -12.93 -7.07
C GLY A 407 -8.79 -12.48 -7.35
N LEU A 408 -9.09 -11.90 -8.53
CA LEU A 408 -10.46 -11.54 -8.89
C LEU A 408 -11.28 -12.76 -9.34
N GLN A 409 -12.58 -12.73 -9.07
CA GLN A 409 -13.57 -13.60 -9.70
C GLN A 409 -13.61 -13.36 -11.23
N LEU A 410 -14.11 -14.34 -11.99
CA LEU A 410 -14.32 -14.20 -13.44
C LEU A 410 -15.71 -13.66 -13.81
N GLU A 411 -16.52 -13.31 -12.80
CA GLU A 411 -17.88 -12.84 -12.98
C GLU A 411 -17.94 -11.43 -13.58
N LYS A 412 -19.05 -11.10 -14.23
CA LYS A 412 -19.28 -9.74 -14.74
C LYS A 412 -19.28 -8.74 -13.57
N GLY A 413 -18.69 -7.56 -13.78
CA GLY A 413 -18.49 -6.60 -12.71
C GLY A 413 -17.38 -7.01 -11.73
N SER A 414 -16.53 -7.98 -12.04
CA SER A 414 -15.35 -8.25 -11.21
C SER A 414 -14.14 -7.42 -11.66
N VAL A 415 -13.70 -6.44 -10.85
CA VAL A 415 -12.57 -5.55 -11.19
C VAL A 415 -11.74 -5.16 -9.96
N ALA A 416 -10.50 -4.78 -10.20
CA ALA A 416 -9.64 -4.11 -9.22
C ALA A 416 -9.38 -2.67 -9.66
N GLY A 417 -9.25 -1.75 -8.70
CA GLY A 417 -8.91 -0.37 -8.98
C GLY A 417 -7.97 0.24 -7.95
N PHE A 418 -7.25 1.28 -8.38
CA PHE A 418 -6.25 1.99 -7.59
C PHE A 418 -6.03 3.41 -8.13
N ASN A 419 -5.44 4.26 -7.32
CA ASN A 419 -5.07 5.62 -7.65
C ASN A 419 -3.57 5.75 -7.93
N CYS A 420 -3.24 6.80 -8.68
CA CYS A 420 -1.91 7.35 -8.82
C CYS A 420 -1.92 8.68 -8.05
N ILE A 421 -1.26 8.74 -6.89
CA ILE A 421 -1.29 9.89 -5.98
C ILE A 421 0.10 10.50 -5.90
N LEU A 422 1.10 9.69 -5.56
CA LEU A 422 2.45 10.14 -5.25
C LEU A 422 3.15 10.79 -6.44
N ASN A 423 2.89 10.30 -7.64
CA ASN A 423 3.56 10.74 -8.87
C ASN A 423 2.59 11.27 -9.94
N LYS A 424 1.33 11.57 -9.61
CA LYS A 424 0.30 12.01 -10.57
C LYS A 424 0.74 13.11 -11.54
N GLY A 425 1.55 14.06 -11.08
CA GLY A 425 1.96 15.23 -11.86
C GLY A 425 3.10 15.02 -12.87
N ILE A 426 3.73 13.84 -12.92
CA ILE A 426 4.92 13.62 -13.77
C ILE A 426 4.61 12.98 -15.12
N TRP A 427 3.44 12.37 -15.27
CA TRP A 427 3.08 11.58 -16.45
C TRP A 427 2.56 12.48 -17.55
N ALA A 428 3.09 12.34 -18.77
CA ALA A 428 2.59 13.06 -19.93
C ALA A 428 1.19 12.58 -20.34
N ASP A 429 0.97 11.26 -20.31
CA ASP A 429 -0.28 10.60 -20.65
C ASP A 429 -0.34 9.17 -20.09
N ALA A 430 -1.46 8.48 -20.31
CA ALA A 430 -1.68 7.10 -19.89
C ALA A 430 -0.68 6.11 -20.53
N ASN A 431 -0.20 6.39 -21.76
CA ASN A 431 0.75 5.52 -22.44
C ASN A 431 2.11 5.60 -21.78
N GLN A 432 2.61 6.80 -21.46
CA GLN A 432 3.88 6.95 -20.74
C GLN A 432 3.81 6.34 -19.33
N PHE A 433 2.66 6.47 -18.66
CA PHE A 433 2.42 5.88 -17.35
C PHE A 433 2.52 4.35 -17.39
N PHE A 434 1.71 3.69 -18.23
CA PHE A 434 1.74 2.24 -18.39
C PHE A 434 3.09 1.75 -18.94
N TYR A 435 3.65 2.43 -19.93
CA TYR A 435 4.90 2.03 -20.55
C TYR A 435 6.07 2.07 -19.56
N THR A 436 6.09 3.04 -18.65
CA THR A 436 7.14 3.11 -17.63
C THR A 436 7.16 1.86 -16.76
N TYR A 437 6.02 1.41 -16.24
CA TYR A 437 5.93 0.28 -15.32
C TYR A 437 5.84 -1.09 -15.97
N THR A 438 5.22 -1.19 -17.15
CA THR A 438 4.95 -2.47 -17.81
C THR A 438 5.73 -2.69 -19.10
N LEU A 439 6.32 -1.64 -19.66
CA LEU A 439 6.91 -1.62 -21.01
C LEU A 439 5.92 -2.01 -22.12
N LEU A 440 4.62 -1.80 -21.86
CA LEU A 440 3.48 -1.99 -22.75
C LEU A 440 2.60 -0.74 -22.72
N TYR A 441 1.88 -0.48 -23.81
CA TYR A 441 0.75 0.46 -23.78
C TYR A 441 -0.52 -0.19 -23.22
N PRO A 442 -1.48 0.59 -22.69
CA PRO A 442 -2.71 0.06 -22.10
C PRO A 442 -3.45 -0.95 -23.01
N GLU A 443 -3.46 -0.73 -24.32
CA GLU A 443 -4.09 -1.61 -25.31
C GLU A 443 -3.34 -2.92 -25.57
N GLU A 444 -2.06 -2.98 -25.24
CA GLU A 444 -1.21 -4.16 -25.40
C GLU A 444 -1.31 -5.08 -24.19
N VAL A 445 -1.61 -4.54 -23.00
CA VAL A 445 -1.64 -5.27 -21.72
C VAL A 445 -2.41 -6.60 -21.79
N SER A 446 -3.57 -6.63 -22.45
CA SER A 446 -4.39 -7.85 -22.53
C SER A 446 -3.75 -8.99 -23.30
N GLN A 447 -2.85 -8.70 -24.24
CA GLN A 447 -2.16 -9.70 -25.06
C GLN A 447 -0.99 -10.36 -24.31
N TYR A 448 -0.55 -9.77 -23.20
CA TYR A 448 0.62 -10.24 -22.44
C TYR A 448 0.28 -10.65 -21.01
N LEU A 449 -0.52 -9.85 -20.29
CA LEU A 449 -0.64 -9.97 -18.83
C LEU A 449 -1.94 -10.64 -18.36
N GLY A 450 -2.80 -11.10 -19.27
CA GLY A 450 -4.03 -11.81 -18.91
C GLY A 450 -5.09 -10.95 -18.22
N CYS A 451 -5.00 -9.63 -18.38
CA CYS A 451 -5.94 -8.67 -17.82
C CYS A 451 -6.28 -7.57 -18.83
N ARG A 452 -7.44 -6.94 -18.68
CA ARG A 452 -7.88 -5.83 -19.53
C ARG A 452 -7.86 -4.53 -18.73
N VAL A 453 -7.32 -3.48 -19.35
CA VAL A 453 -7.42 -2.12 -18.83
C VAL A 453 -8.78 -1.53 -19.22
N LEU A 454 -9.58 -1.17 -18.23
CA LEU A 454 -10.87 -0.48 -18.43
C LEU A 454 -10.71 1.03 -18.32
N GLN A 455 -9.88 1.48 -17.39
CA GLN A 455 -9.48 2.87 -17.23
C GLN A 455 -7.98 2.98 -16.97
N ALA A 456 -7.31 3.92 -17.64
CA ALA A 456 -5.83 4.00 -17.68
C ALA A 456 -5.27 5.36 -17.24
N SER A 457 -6.12 6.36 -17.01
CA SER A 457 -5.67 7.73 -16.73
C SER A 457 -5.03 7.83 -15.35
N PRO A 458 -3.81 8.37 -15.19
CA PRO A 458 -3.20 8.61 -13.87
C PRO A 458 -3.95 9.69 -13.07
N SER A 459 -4.83 10.46 -13.70
CA SER A 459 -5.63 11.48 -13.01
C SER A 459 -6.94 10.96 -12.41
N GLN A 460 -7.32 9.74 -12.76
CA GLN A 460 -8.52 9.05 -12.31
C GLN A 460 -8.14 7.68 -11.73
N PRO A 461 -9.06 6.97 -11.07
CA PRO A 461 -8.81 5.59 -10.69
C PRO A 461 -8.50 4.73 -11.91
N ILE A 462 -7.38 4.00 -11.87
CA ILE A 462 -7.03 2.98 -12.85
C ILE A 462 -7.86 1.74 -12.54
N ILE A 463 -8.42 1.10 -13.56
CA ILE A 463 -9.31 -0.04 -13.38
C ILE A 463 -8.88 -1.19 -14.29
N LEU A 464 -8.64 -2.33 -13.67
CA LEU A 464 -8.18 -3.56 -14.31
C LEU A 464 -9.19 -4.69 -14.10
N LYS A 465 -9.40 -5.48 -15.14
CA LYS A 465 -10.28 -6.63 -15.14
C LYS A 465 -9.52 -7.91 -15.46
N ARG A 466 -9.80 -8.98 -14.74
CA ARG A 466 -9.27 -10.32 -15.04
C ARG A 466 -9.89 -10.88 -16.32
N LEU A 467 -9.06 -11.54 -17.15
CA LEU A 467 -9.54 -12.35 -18.28
C LEU A 467 -9.60 -13.83 -17.89
N GLU A 468 -10.46 -14.59 -18.56
CA GLU A 468 -10.44 -16.05 -18.47
C GLU A 468 -9.17 -16.57 -19.15
N LEU A 469 -8.40 -17.39 -18.43
CA LEU A 469 -7.09 -17.90 -18.86
C LEU A 469 -7.15 -19.43 -19.01
N PRO A 470 -6.39 -20.03 -19.94
CA PRO A 470 -5.46 -19.38 -20.87
C PRO A 470 -6.18 -18.63 -22.00
N LEU A 471 -5.54 -17.58 -22.52
CA LEU A 471 -6.01 -16.84 -23.67
C LEU A 471 -5.83 -17.66 -24.97
N PRO A 472 -6.72 -17.48 -25.97
CA PRO A 472 -6.53 -18.04 -27.31
C PRO A 472 -5.23 -17.56 -27.96
N LEU A 473 -4.54 -18.42 -28.70
CA LEU A 473 -3.24 -18.13 -29.33
C LEU A 473 -3.29 -16.89 -30.23
N GLU A 474 -4.40 -16.69 -30.95
CA GLU A 474 -4.62 -15.54 -31.83
C GLU A 474 -4.75 -14.20 -31.10
N SER A 475 -4.97 -14.24 -29.78
CA SER A 475 -5.06 -13.05 -28.92
C SER A 475 -3.77 -12.75 -28.16
N LEU A 476 -2.80 -13.66 -28.23
CA LEU A 476 -1.48 -13.50 -27.61
C LEU A 476 -0.51 -12.80 -28.56
N ALA A 477 0.48 -12.14 -27.97
CA ALA A 477 1.63 -11.63 -28.72
C ALA A 477 2.42 -12.75 -29.40
N SER A 478 3.10 -12.43 -30.51
CA SER A 478 3.94 -13.40 -31.19
C SER A 478 5.16 -13.80 -30.34
N GLN A 479 5.79 -14.94 -30.63
CA GLN A 479 7.02 -15.36 -29.94
C GLN A 479 8.12 -14.28 -29.98
N THR A 480 8.26 -13.61 -31.12
CA THR A 480 9.25 -12.54 -31.33
C THR A 480 8.93 -11.32 -30.48
N ASP A 481 7.65 -10.93 -30.42
CA ASP A 481 7.22 -9.77 -29.64
C ASP A 481 7.33 -10.06 -28.13
N LEU A 482 6.93 -11.26 -27.70
CA LEU A 482 7.12 -11.75 -26.33
C LEU A 482 8.59 -11.71 -25.92
N SER A 483 9.49 -12.26 -26.74
CA SER A 483 10.93 -12.29 -26.45
C SER A 483 11.52 -10.88 -26.39
N THR A 484 11.07 -9.98 -27.28
CA THR A 484 11.45 -8.57 -27.30
C THR A 484 11.04 -7.89 -26.00
N TRP A 485 9.77 -8.03 -25.61
CA TRP A 485 9.24 -7.43 -24.40
C TRP A 485 9.89 -7.99 -23.13
N LEU A 486 10.01 -9.32 -23.00
CA LEU A 486 10.70 -9.95 -21.87
C LEU A 486 12.14 -9.49 -21.72
N THR A 487 12.86 -9.30 -22.83
CA THR A 487 14.23 -8.75 -22.80
C THR A 487 14.25 -7.32 -22.26
N ARG A 488 13.26 -6.49 -22.64
CA ARG A 488 13.13 -5.12 -22.10
C ARG A 488 12.81 -5.13 -20.61
N VAL A 489 11.90 -5.98 -20.16
CA VAL A 489 11.55 -6.13 -18.73
C VAL A 489 12.76 -6.60 -17.93
N LEU A 490 13.49 -7.60 -18.44
CA LEU A 490 14.72 -8.06 -17.80
C LEU A 490 15.71 -6.89 -17.68
N PHE A 491 15.96 -6.15 -18.76
CA PHE A 491 16.90 -5.04 -18.74
C PHE A 491 16.47 -3.89 -17.83
N SER A 492 15.17 -3.59 -17.70
CA SER A 492 14.70 -2.56 -16.76
C SER A 492 14.87 -2.99 -15.29
N ILE A 493 14.89 -4.29 -15.00
CA ILE A 493 15.17 -4.84 -13.67
C ILE A 493 16.68 -4.86 -13.38
N LEU A 494 17.50 -5.33 -14.32
CA LEU A 494 18.94 -5.47 -14.11
C LEU A 494 19.68 -4.13 -14.13
N VAL A 495 19.25 -3.22 -15.01
CA VAL A 495 19.88 -1.93 -15.29
C VAL A 495 18.78 -0.86 -15.45
N PRO A 496 18.07 -0.50 -14.35
CA PRO A 496 17.04 0.52 -14.41
C PRO A 496 17.62 1.89 -14.78
N GLY A 497 16.76 2.74 -15.36
CA GLY A 497 17.05 4.16 -15.52
C GLY A 497 17.20 4.85 -14.16
N THR A 498 17.67 6.10 -14.16
CA THR A 498 17.71 6.87 -12.92
C THR A 498 16.30 7.25 -12.49
N ILE A 499 16.02 7.15 -11.20
CA ILE A 499 14.67 7.32 -10.68
C ILE A 499 14.61 8.66 -9.94
N PRO A 500 13.72 9.59 -10.35
CA PRO A 500 13.50 10.81 -9.58
C PRO A 500 12.87 10.47 -8.22
N PRO A 501 12.94 11.39 -7.25
CA PRO A 501 12.06 11.32 -6.08
C PRO A 501 10.61 11.09 -6.53
N HIS A 502 9.85 10.28 -5.79
CA HIS A 502 8.42 10.00 -5.98
C HIS A 502 8.04 8.95 -7.04
N ILE A 503 8.98 8.36 -7.79
CA ILE A 503 8.72 7.11 -8.53
C ILE A 503 9.40 5.98 -7.77
N TYR A 504 8.69 4.87 -7.53
CA TYR A 504 9.31 3.64 -7.04
C TYR A 504 9.26 2.56 -8.11
N TYR A 505 10.42 1.94 -8.36
CA TYR A 505 10.60 0.90 -9.37
C TYR A 505 11.35 -0.32 -8.76
N PRO A 506 10.83 -0.96 -7.70
CA PRO A 506 11.55 -1.97 -6.89
C PRO A 506 11.64 -3.35 -7.56
N GLY A 507 11.68 -3.40 -8.90
CA GLY A 507 11.63 -4.66 -9.64
C GLY A 507 12.91 -5.45 -9.45
N ASN A 508 12.78 -6.76 -9.23
CA ASN A 508 13.91 -7.66 -9.00
C ASN A 508 13.69 -9.00 -9.73
N ILE A 509 14.67 -9.91 -9.65
CA ILE A 509 14.61 -11.20 -10.35
C ILE A 509 13.46 -12.10 -9.84
N VAL A 510 12.95 -11.89 -8.62
CA VAL A 510 11.73 -12.58 -8.16
C VAL A 510 10.55 -12.16 -9.02
N LEU A 511 10.30 -10.85 -9.17
CA LEU A 511 9.24 -10.33 -10.05
C LEU A 511 9.37 -10.87 -11.48
N PHE A 512 10.58 -10.89 -12.04
CA PHE A 512 10.81 -11.43 -13.38
C PHE A 512 10.47 -12.92 -13.48
N THR A 513 10.87 -13.72 -12.49
CA THR A 513 10.58 -15.15 -12.46
C THR A 513 9.08 -15.40 -12.28
N THR A 514 8.40 -14.59 -11.46
CA THR A 514 6.95 -14.61 -11.32
C THR A 514 6.24 -14.28 -12.61
N LEU A 515 6.73 -13.29 -13.33
CA LEU A 515 6.19 -12.96 -14.64
C LEU A 515 6.25 -14.16 -15.58
N LEU A 516 7.38 -14.89 -15.64
CA LEU A 516 7.48 -16.09 -16.49
C LEU A 516 6.48 -17.18 -16.11
N ILE A 517 6.25 -17.40 -14.81
CA ILE A 517 5.25 -18.36 -14.32
C ILE A 517 3.84 -17.90 -14.71
N HIS A 518 3.53 -16.62 -14.49
CA HIS A 518 2.25 -16.01 -14.85
C HIS A 518 1.97 -16.10 -16.35
N LEU A 519 2.96 -15.87 -17.21
CA LEU A 519 2.82 -15.96 -18.67
C LEU A 519 2.44 -17.37 -19.15
N ALA A 520 2.86 -18.42 -18.43
CA ALA A 520 2.41 -19.78 -18.71
C ALA A 520 0.92 -19.96 -18.36
N GLU A 521 0.44 -19.34 -17.27
CA GLU A 521 -0.99 -19.31 -16.93
C GLU A 521 -1.79 -18.50 -17.97
N VAL A 522 -1.24 -17.40 -18.48
CA VAL A 522 -1.84 -16.58 -19.54
C VAL A 522 -2.03 -17.35 -20.85
N GLY A 523 -1.22 -18.38 -21.10
CA GLY A 523 -1.34 -19.27 -22.26
C GLY A 523 -0.17 -19.23 -23.24
N PHE A 524 0.92 -18.51 -22.91
CA PHE A 524 2.13 -18.56 -23.73
C PHE A 524 2.78 -19.95 -23.68
N SER A 525 3.41 -20.34 -24.79
CA SER A 525 4.07 -21.65 -24.91
C SER A 525 5.16 -21.83 -23.85
N THR A 526 5.05 -22.91 -23.09
CA THR A 526 6.06 -23.34 -22.12
C THR A 526 7.42 -23.58 -22.78
N GLU A 527 7.46 -24.02 -24.04
CA GLU A 527 8.69 -24.16 -24.82
C GLU A 527 9.35 -22.80 -25.09
N TRP A 528 8.56 -21.75 -25.36
CA TRP A 528 9.09 -20.41 -25.60
C TRP A 528 9.69 -19.81 -24.32
N LEU A 529 8.98 -19.94 -23.21
CA LEU A 529 9.42 -19.45 -21.89
C LEU A 529 10.68 -20.21 -21.41
N SER A 530 10.67 -21.54 -21.55
CA SER A 530 11.84 -22.39 -21.27
C SER A 530 13.05 -22.00 -22.10
N SER A 531 12.88 -21.87 -23.42
CA SER A 531 13.95 -21.47 -24.34
C SER A 531 14.54 -20.10 -23.96
N PHE A 532 13.68 -19.13 -23.66
CA PHE A 532 14.10 -17.79 -23.27
C PHE A 532 14.92 -17.80 -21.97
N LEU A 533 14.44 -18.50 -20.93
CA LEU A 533 15.15 -18.61 -19.66
C LEU A 533 16.48 -19.37 -19.82
N ASN A 534 16.52 -20.44 -20.63
CA ASN A 534 17.75 -21.17 -20.89
C ASN A 534 18.82 -20.30 -21.58
N ILE A 535 18.43 -19.38 -22.47
CA ILE A 535 19.36 -18.41 -23.09
C ILE A 535 19.97 -17.47 -22.03
N ILE A 536 19.17 -17.03 -21.06
CA ILE A 536 19.63 -16.22 -19.92
C ILE A 536 20.65 -17.02 -19.10
N LEU A 537 20.28 -18.22 -18.66
CA LEU A 537 21.11 -19.06 -17.77
C LEU A 537 22.39 -19.58 -18.44
N ALA A 538 22.37 -19.77 -19.77
CA ALA A 538 23.54 -20.12 -20.55
C ALA A 538 24.48 -18.93 -20.79
N ASN A 539 24.06 -17.70 -20.47
CA ASN A 539 24.76 -16.46 -20.78
C ASN A 539 25.07 -16.31 -22.28
N THR A 540 24.10 -16.61 -23.14
CA THR A 540 24.26 -16.59 -24.61
C THR A 540 23.27 -15.65 -25.30
N MET A 541 22.71 -14.68 -24.56
CA MET A 541 21.71 -13.76 -25.11
C MET A 541 22.35 -12.81 -26.13
N GLU A 542 21.90 -12.91 -27.38
CA GLU A 542 22.15 -11.91 -28.42
C GLU A 542 20.92 -11.04 -28.64
N THR A 543 21.09 -9.72 -28.62
CA THR A 543 19.97 -8.79 -28.78
C THR A 543 20.38 -7.47 -29.44
N ASP A 544 19.42 -6.83 -30.10
CA ASP A 544 19.49 -5.47 -30.63
C ASP A 544 18.78 -4.46 -29.70
N LEU A 545 18.44 -4.86 -28.48
CA LEU A 545 17.81 -4.02 -27.46
C LEU A 545 18.86 -3.45 -26.51
N ALA A 546 18.57 -2.29 -25.93
CA ALA A 546 19.40 -1.65 -24.91
C ALA A 546 18.54 -1.23 -23.71
N PRO A 547 19.08 -1.28 -22.48
CA PRO A 547 18.41 -0.69 -21.33
C PRO A 547 18.19 0.80 -21.50
N TYR A 548 17.12 1.32 -20.89
CA TYR A 548 16.94 2.76 -20.75
C TYR A 548 17.81 3.27 -19.60
N LEU A 549 18.72 4.20 -19.90
CA LEU A 549 19.67 4.76 -18.91
C LEU A 549 19.34 6.20 -18.50
N GLY A 550 18.27 6.78 -19.05
CA GLY A 550 17.84 8.13 -18.72
C GLY A 550 17.04 8.18 -17.41
N GLN A 551 16.50 9.36 -17.10
CA GLN A 551 15.65 9.58 -15.94
C GLN A 551 14.20 9.18 -16.23
N LEU A 552 13.57 8.44 -15.33
CA LEU A 552 12.14 8.14 -15.42
C LEU A 552 11.27 9.42 -15.35
N PRO A 553 10.07 9.44 -15.96
CA PRO A 553 9.39 8.38 -16.72
C PRO A 553 10.07 7.98 -18.04
N ILE A 554 9.91 6.72 -18.46
CA ILE A 554 10.48 6.24 -19.74
C ILE A 554 9.72 6.90 -20.90
N PRO A 555 10.40 7.62 -21.82
CA PRO A 555 9.74 8.15 -23.01
C PRO A 555 9.17 7.02 -23.88
N THR A 556 7.96 7.20 -24.39
CA THR A 556 7.31 6.20 -25.27
C THR A 556 8.09 5.96 -26.58
N SER A 557 8.97 6.89 -26.98
CA SER A 557 9.91 6.70 -28.08
C SER A 557 10.91 5.56 -27.87
N GLU A 558 11.15 5.13 -26.61
CA GLU A 558 12.05 4.01 -26.30
C GLU A 558 11.45 2.64 -26.70
N ARG A 559 10.13 2.57 -26.95
CA ARG A 559 9.43 1.35 -27.41
C ARG A 559 10.05 0.75 -28.66
N ASP A 560 10.40 1.60 -29.61
CA ASP A 560 10.92 1.17 -30.90
C ASP A 560 12.44 1.30 -31.00
N ARG A 561 13.11 1.81 -29.95
CA ARG A 561 14.57 1.93 -29.93
C ARG A 561 15.23 0.57 -30.13
N ARG A 562 16.21 0.55 -31.04
CA ARG A 562 17.13 -0.56 -31.32
C ARG A 562 18.56 -0.04 -31.37
N VAL A 563 19.51 -0.94 -31.16
CA VAL A 563 20.95 -0.73 -31.26
C VAL A 563 21.57 -1.84 -32.11
N GLU A 564 22.88 -1.78 -32.34
CA GLU A 564 23.58 -2.87 -33.03
C GLU A 564 23.44 -4.18 -32.24
N ARG A 565 23.16 -5.27 -32.97
CA ARG A 565 23.00 -6.60 -32.39
C ARG A 565 24.31 -7.05 -31.75
N ARG A 566 24.24 -7.44 -30.48
CA ARG A 566 25.41 -7.83 -29.68
C ARG A 566 25.04 -8.88 -28.65
N THR A 567 26.05 -9.58 -28.14
CA THR A 567 25.91 -10.45 -26.98
C THR A 567 25.99 -9.63 -25.70
N VAL A 568 25.10 -9.89 -24.76
CA VAL A 568 25.13 -9.29 -23.41
C VAL A 568 25.62 -10.31 -22.38
N ASN A 569 26.20 -9.82 -21.30
CA ASN A 569 26.74 -10.59 -20.19
C ASN A 569 25.77 -10.57 -18.99
N LEU A 570 25.08 -11.68 -18.77
CA LEU A 570 24.11 -11.90 -17.69
C LEU A 570 24.70 -12.68 -16.50
N ALA A 571 25.91 -13.23 -16.65
CA ALA A 571 26.59 -13.98 -15.60
C ALA A 571 26.69 -13.27 -14.24
N PRO A 572 26.87 -11.93 -14.15
CA PRO A 572 26.88 -11.22 -12.87
C PRO A 572 25.61 -11.41 -12.03
N TRP A 573 24.45 -11.58 -12.66
CA TRP A 573 23.17 -11.77 -11.97
C TRP A 573 22.80 -13.23 -11.73
N HIS A 574 23.65 -14.19 -12.11
CA HIS A 574 23.39 -15.61 -11.86
C HIS A 574 23.23 -15.93 -10.37
N VAL A 575 23.84 -15.15 -9.49
CA VAL A 575 23.68 -15.29 -8.02
C VAL A 575 22.21 -15.23 -7.58
N ASP A 576 21.41 -14.36 -8.21
CA ASP A 576 19.99 -14.24 -7.93
C ASP A 576 19.19 -15.37 -8.57
N PHE A 577 19.48 -15.72 -9.82
CA PHE A 577 18.80 -16.83 -10.49
C PHE A 577 19.04 -18.17 -9.76
N GLU A 578 20.25 -18.41 -9.26
CA GLU A 578 20.56 -19.56 -8.39
C GLU A 578 19.63 -19.62 -7.19
N ARG A 579 19.53 -18.49 -6.47
CA ARG A 579 18.69 -18.37 -5.29
C ARG A 579 17.22 -18.59 -5.63
N VAL A 580 16.68 -17.83 -6.58
CA VAL A 580 15.25 -17.84 -6.90
C VAL A 580 14.84 -19.20 -7.48
N LEU A 581 15.59 -19.74 -8.44
CA LEU A 581 15.27 -21.02 -9.06
C LEU A 581 15.39 -22.18 -8.06
N ALA A 582 16.32 -22.16 -7.10
CA ALA A 582 16.37 -23.20 -6.07
C ALA A 582 15.14 -23.20 -5.13
N VAL A 583 14.43 -22.08 -5.02
CA VAL A 583 13.17 -21.97 -4.26
C VAL A 583 11.99 -22.43 -5.12
N VAL A 584 11.92 -22.02 -6.39
CA VAL A 584 10.75 -22.24 -7.25
C VAL A 584 10.85 -23.44 -8.19
N TRP A 585 11.97 -24.16 -8.21
CA TRP A 585 12.25 -25.23 -9.15
C TRP A 585 11.09 -26.19 -9.38
N ASP A 586 10.52 -26.72 -8.29
CA ASP A 586 9.47 -27.74 -8.33
C ASP A 586 8.08 -27.19 -8.73
N VAL A 587 7.95 -25.87 -8.87
CA VAL A 587 6.68 -25.20 -9.21
C VAL A 587 6.73 -24.44 -10.53
N LEU A 588 7.87 -24.48 -11.24
CA LEU A 588 7.94 -23.94 -12.60
C LEU A 588 7.03 -24.73 -13.52
N PRO A 589 6.16 -24.07 -14.32
CA PRO A 589 5.24 -24.74 -15.23
C PRO A 589 5.93 -25.27 -16.51
N PHE A 590 7.25 -25.12 -16.62
CA PHE A 590 8.05 -25.51 -17.78
C PHE A 590 9.43 -26.01 -17.35
N ASP A 591 10.02 -26.87 -18.17
CA ASP A 591 11.36 -27.40 -17.93
C ASP A 591 12.43 -26.32 -18.10
N VAL A 592 13.47 -26.34 -17.27
CA VAL A 592 14.62 -25.45 -17.36
C VAL A 592 15.88 -26.30 -17.31
N ALA A 593 16.90 -25.95 -18.08
CA ALA A 593 18.19 -26.61 -18.02
C ALA A 593 19.10 -25.84 -17.07
N LEU A 594 19.07 -26.17 -15.77
CA LEU A 594 19.95 -25.50 -14.81
C LEU A 594 21.43 -25.77 -15.14
N PRO A 595 22.28 -24.73 -15.10
CA PRO A 595 23.72 -24.91 -15.11
C PRO A 595 24.14 -25.91 -14.02
N PRO A 596 25.16 -26.78 -14.27
CA PRO A 596 25.56 -27.82 -13.31
C PRO A 596 25.93 -27.30 -11.92
N ALA A 597 26.37 -26.04 -11.81
CA ALA A 597 26.75 -25.40 -10.56
C ALA A 597 25.57 -24.80 -9.77
N PHE A 598 24.37 -24.72 -10.36
CA PHE A 598 23.22 -24.12 -9.70
C PHE A 598 22.65 -25.05 -8.61
N PRO A 599 22.24 -24.50 -7.46
CA PRO A 599 21.56 -25.27 -6.43
C PRO A 599 20.22 -25.80 -6.96
N ARG A 600 19.86 -27.03 -6.58
CA ARG A 600 18.60 -27.67 -6.99
C ARG A 600 17.55 -27.65 -5.89
N SER A 601 17.90 -27.16 -4.71
CA SER A 601 17.00 -27.06 -3.58
C SER A 601 17.36 -25.87 -2.70
N SER A 602 16.33 -25.27 -2.10
CA SER A 602 16.50 -24.27 -1.03
C SER A 602 17.39 -24.72 0.14
N LYS A 603 17.57 -26.03 0.36
CA LYS A 603 18.48 -26.58 1.38
C LYS A 603 19.96 -26.36 1.08
N GLU A 604 20.30 -26.07 -0.16
CA GLU A 604 21.66 -25.76 -0.62
C GLU A 604 21.97 -24.26 -0.54
N LEU A 605 20.98 -23.45 -0.13
CA LEU A 605 21.15 -22.03 0.14
C LEU A 605 21.63 -21.81 1.58
N VAL A 606 22.29 -20.68 1.80
CA VAL A 606 22.70 -20.20 3.11
C VAL A 606 22.31 -18.72 3.23
N SER A 607 21.68 -18.37 4.36
CA SER A 607 21.40 -16.98 4.71
C SER A 607 22.62 -16.40 5.41
N LEU A 608 23.06 -15.26 4.92
CA LEU A 608 24.24 -14.53 5.39
C LEU A 608 23.82 -13.15 5.82
N ALA A 609 24.47 -12.63 6.86
CA ALA A 609 24.28 -11.28 7.34
C ALA A 609 25.61 -10.60 7.65
N VAL A 610 25.60 -9.27 7.58
CA VAL A 610 26.64 -8.40 8.12
C VAL A 610 26.02 -7.41 9.10
N HIS A 611 26.81 -7.05 10.11
CA HIS A 611 26.50 -5.91 10.95
C HIS A 611 26.98 -4.63 10.25
N ALA A 612 26.02 -3.80 9.82
CA ALA A 612 26.26 -2.57 9.10
C ALA A 612 26.07 -1.37 10.02
N SER A 613 27.13 -1.01 10.75
CA SER A 613 27.11 0.15 11.64
C SER A 613 26.70 1.42 10.87
N LEU A 614 25.89 2.27 11.52
CA LEU A 614 25.46 3.56 10.97
C LEU A 614 26.63 4.43 10.48
N ASP A 615 27.80 4.32 11.09
CA ASP A 615 29.00 5.08 10.73
C ASP A 615 29.66 4.63 9.41
N ASN A 616 29.33 3.42 8.92
CA ASN A 616 29.83 2.95 7.63
C ASN A 616 28.98 3.44 6.45
N PHE A 617 27.78 3.97 6.68
CA PHE A 617 26.96 4.54 5.62
C PHE A 617 27.47 5.93 5.21
N THR A 618 27.29 6.28 3.94
CA THR A 618 27.60 7.64 3.47
C THR A 618 26.71 8.65 4.21
N PRO A 619 27.18 9.90 4.46
CA PRO A 619 26.37 10.90 5.16
C PRO A 619 25.01 11.14 4.50
N SER A 620 24.95 11.13 3.16
CA SER A 620 23.68 11.25 2.42
C SER A 620 22.73 10.09 2.71
N THR A 621 23.23 8.86 2.83
CA THR A 621 22.40 7.69 3.15
C THR A 621 21.94 7.74 4.60
N ARG A 622 22.87 7.95 5.53
CA ARG A 622 22.61 7.92 6.97
C ARG A 622 21.63 9.01 7.41
N ASP A 623 21.79 10.22 6.87
CA ASP A 623 21.09 11.40 7.39
C ASP A 623 19.83 11.76 6.60
N SER A 624 19.70 11.29 5.34
CA SER A 624 18.63 11.74 4.44
C SER A 624 17.69 10.64 3.93
N LEU A 625 17.99 9.36 4.16
CA LEU A 625 17.16 8.27 3.64
C LEU A 625 16.33 7.60 4.74
N PRO A 626 15.13 7.09 4.41
CA PRO A 626 14.43 6.14 5.26
C PRO A 626 15.36 5.00 5.68
N LYS A 627 15.17 4.48 6.89
CA LYS A 627 16.03 3.43 7.48
C LYS A 627 16.01 2.11 6.71
N GLN A 628 15.15 2.02 5.74
CA GLN A 628 14.75 0.82 5.04
C GLN A 628 14.32 1.30 3.65
N LEU A 629 14.90 0.74 2.57
CA LEU A 629 14.76 1.25 1.20
C LEU A 629 14.43 0.15 0.19
N PRO A 630 13.41 0.31 -0.66
CA PRO A 630 12.97 -0.75 -1.57
C PRO A 630 13.81 -0.82 -2.87
N VAL A 631 14.83 0.03 -2.99
CA VAL A 631 15.65 0.21 -4.20
C VAL A 631 17.12 -0.19 -4.00
N MET A 632 17.33 -1.19 -3.15
CA MET A 632 18.66 -1.69 -2.81
C MET A 632 19.00 -2.97 -3.57
N ALA A 633 20.26 -3.08 -3.98
CA ALA A 633 20.87 -4.30 -4.47
C ALA A 633 22.27 -4.46 -3.84
N LEU A 634 22.82 -5.68 -3.88
CA LEU A 634 24.14 -5.98 -3.34
C LEU A 634 25.13 -6.26 -4.46
N LEU A 635 26.27 -5.56 -4.43
CA LEU A 635 27.42 -5.82 -5.28
C LEU A 635 28.41 -6.70 -4.53
N PHE A 636 28.75 -7.85 -5.08
CA PHE A 636 29.86 -8.67 -4.63
C PHE A 636 30.97 -8.55 -5.65
N PHE A 637 32.17 -8.15 -5.24
CA PHE A 637 33.27 -7.98 -6.18
C PHE A 637 34.63 -8.21 -5.53
N ARG A 638 35.65 -8.45 -6.35
CA ARG A 638 37.06 -8.44 -5.92
C ARG A 638 37.68 -7.09 -6.24
N PRO A 639 38.13 -6.30 -5.24
CA PRO A 639 38.73 -5.00 -5.49
C PRO A 639 40.03 -5.13 -6.31
N ALA A 640 40.07 -4.49 -7.48
CA ALA A 640 41.29 -4.31 -8.26
C ALA A 640 41.78 -2.86 -8.14
N SER A 641 43.03 -2.60 -8.54
CA SER A 641 43.62 -1.25 -8.48
C SER A 641 42.75 -0.25 -9.25
N GLY A 642 42.09 0.65 -8.53
CA GLY A 642 41.25 1.71 -9.10
C GLY A 642 39.77 1.38 -9.22
N THR A 643 39.32 0.18 -8.84
CA THR A 643 37.90 -0.20 -8.90
C THR A 643 37.22 -0.11 -7.54
N SER A 644 36.11 0.64 -7.45
CA SER A 644 35.31 0.81 -6.22
C SER A 644 33.88 0.30 -6.41
N ALA A 645 33.15 0.09 -5.30
CA ALA A 645 31.73 -0.24 -5.34
C ALA A 645 30.91 0.83 -6.10
N ASP A 646 31.24 2.10 -5.90
CA ASP A 646 30.60 3.22 -6.58
C ASP A 646 30.86 3.22 -8.10
N GLN A 647 32.07 2.84 -8.53
CA GLN A 647 32.36 2.68 -9.95
C GLN A 647 31.54 1.54 -10.57
N PHE A 648 31.43 0.39 -9.89
CA PHE A 648 30.58 -0.71 -10.36
C PHE A 648 29.10 -0.30 -10.43
N ALA A 649 28.60 0.42 -9.42
CA ALA A 649 27.23 0.92 -9.39
C ALA A 649 26.94 1.85 -10.59
N LYS A 650 27.84 2.80 -10.87
CA LYS A 650 27.71 3.76 -11.98
C LYS A 650 27.82 3.11 -13.35
N SER A 651 28.65 2.07 -13.49
CA SER A 651 28.93 1.34 -14.73
C SER A 651 28.17 0.00 -14.84
N VAL A 652 27.04 -0.15 -14.16
CA VAL A 652 26.27 -1.42 -14.19
C VAL A 652 25.78 -1.79 -15.60
N ASP A 653 25.56 -0.79 -16.48
CA ASP A 653 25.29 -1.02 -17.90
C ASP A 653 26.53 -1.57 -18.63
N GLU A 654 27.74 -1.13 -18.29
CA GLU A 654 28.97 -1.68 -18.87
C GLU A 654 29.23 -3.12 -18.42
N VAL A 655 28.76 -3.48 -17.22
CA VAL A 655 28.76 -4.88 -16.71
C VAL A 655 27.86 -5.75 -17.58
N LEU A 656 26.64 -5.29 -17.88
CA LEU A 656 25.72 -5.96 -18.81
C LEU A 656 26.33 -6.12 -20.21
N GLU A 657 27.12 -5.14 -20.65
CA GLU A 657 27.77 -5.15 -21.96
C GLU A 657 29.08 -5.97 -21.99
N GLY A 658 29.51 -6.52 -20.84
CA GLY A 658 30.78 -7.25 -20.72
C GLY A 658 32.01 -6.39 -20.99
N ARG A 659 31.90 -5.06 -20.90
CA ARG A 659 32.98 -4.11 -21.18
C ARG A 659 33.82 -3.75 -19.97
N LEU A 660 33.25 -3.91 -18.77
CA LEU A 660 34.02 -3.79 -17.54
C LEU A 660 34.84 -5.07 -17.39
N GLU A 661 36.18 -4.97 -17.32
CA GLU A 661 37.13 -6.09 -17.13
C GLU A 661 36.87 -6.79 -15.78
N ALA A 662 35.81 -7.57 -15.75
CA ALA A 662 35.24 -8.14 -14.55
C ALA A 662 35.20 -9.67 -14.65
N ASP A 663 36.17 -10.30 -15.34
CA ASP A 663 36.38 -11.75 -15.56
C ASP A 663 35.86 -12.64 -14.40
N GLY A 664 34.54 -12.86 -14.33
CA GLY A 664 33.86 -13.50 -13.19
C GLY A 664 34.07 -12.86 -11.81
N ALA A 665 34.61 -11.64 -11.72
CA ALA A 665 34.99 -10.96 -10.48
C ALA A 665 33.90 -10.04 -9.90
N VAL A 666 32.68 -10.08 -10.46
CA VAL A 666 31.53 -9.32 -9.99
C VAL A 666 30.25 -10.16 -10.01
N HIS A 667 29.46 -10.06 -8.95
CA HIS A 667 28.09 -10.56 -8.86
C HIS A 667 27.17 -9.49 -8.33
N ILE A 668 25.92 -9.48 -8.80
CA ILE A 668 24.91 -8.49 -8.44
C ILE A 668 23.67 -9.24 -7.98
N ALA A 669 23.26 -9.00 -6.74
CA ALA A 669 22.02 -9.51 -6.18
C ALA A 669 20.99 -8.38 -6.06
N THR A 670 19.95 -8.44 -6.87
CA THR A 670 18.75 -7.60 -6.82
C THR A 670 17.80 -8.00 -5.68
N VAL A 671 17.95 -9.22 -5.14
CA VAL A 671 17.10 -9.71 -4.04
C VAL A 671 17.85 -9.62 -2.70
N VAL A 672 17.43 -8.69 -1.85
CA VAL A 672 17.97 -8.45 -0.51
C VAL A 672 16.94 -8.91 0.53
N ASP A 673 17.35 -9.73 1.52
CA ASP A 673 16.40 -10.29 2.51
C ASP A 673 16.02 -9.25 3.56
N VAL A 674 17.03 -8.51 4.04
CA VAL A 674 16.88 -7.45 5.02
C VAL A 674 17.88 -6.36 4.67
N PHE A 675 17.40 -5.13 4.57
CA PHE A 675 18.24 -3.95 4.58
C PHE A 675 17.65 -2.98 5.60
N ASP A 676 18.17 -3.02 6.82
CA ASP A 676 17.63 -2.23 7.93
C ASP A 676 18.76 -1.50 8.66
N MET A 677 18.82 -0.18 8.43
CA MET A 677 19.76 0.70 9.10
C MET A 677 19.40 0.90 10.58
N ALA A 678 18.14 0.68 10.99
CA ALA A 678 17.72 0.81 12.39
C ALA A 678 18.29 -0.33 13.26
N SER A 679 18.24 -1.55 12.75
CA SER A 679 18.84 -2.73 13.40
C SER A 679 20.29 -2.99 12.97
N GLU A 680 20.89 -2.09 12.18
CA GLU A 680 22.26 -2.18 11.67
C GLU A 680 22.54 -3.56 11.03
N THR A 681 21.58 -4.07 10.25
CA THR A 681 21.62 -5.43 9.68
C THR A 681 21.37 -5.41 8.18
N ILE A 682 22.27 -6.05 7.43
CA ILE A 682 22.05 -6.37 6.01
C ILE A 682 22.11 -7.89 5.87
N GLN A 683 21.04 -8.50 5.36
CA GLN A 683 20.92 -9.94 5.16
C GLN A 683 20.61 -10.28 3.70
N TRP A 684 21.19 -11.37 3.22
CA TRP A 684 20.91 -11.95 1.91
C TRP A 684 21.06 -13.47 1.93
N THR A 685 20.55 -14.13 0.90
CA THR A 685 20.64 -15.59 0.76
C THR A 685 21.39 -15.92 -0.53
N MET A 686 22.32 -16.88 -0.46
CA MET A 686 23.19 -17.28 -1.58
C MET A 686 23.40 -18.80 -1.60
N SER A 687 23.78 -19.37 -2.75
CA SER A 687 24.23 -20.76 -2.85
C SER A 687 25.44 -21.01 -1.93
N ARG A 688 25.39 -22.09 -1.13
CA ARG A 688 26.52 -22.50 -0.28
C ARG A 688 27.78 -22.75 -1.10
N ALA A 689 27.65 -23.41 -2.25
CA ALA A 689 28.76 -23.69 -3.15
C ALA A 689 29.42 -22.40 -3.67
N ARG A 690 28.60 -21.36 -3.95
CA ARG A 690 29.11 -20.04 -4.37
C ARG A 690 29.89 -19.36 -3.26
N VAL A 691 29.35 -19.34 -2.04
CA VAL A 691 30.03 -18.77 -0.86
C VAL A 691 31.36 -19.49 -0.59
N GLU A 692 31.39 -20.81 -0.68
CA GLU A 692 32.61 -21.61 -0.56
C GLU A 692 33.62 -21.30 -1.66
N GLY A 693 33.17 -21.14 -2.91
CA GLY A 693 33.99 -20.70 -4.03
C GLY A 693 34.62 -19.33 -3.80
N MET A 694 33.82 -18.34 -3.39
CA MET A 694 34.30 -16.99 -3.07
C MET A 694 35.32 -17.00 -1.92
N LYS A 695 35.10 -17.83 -0.89
CA LYS A 695 36.08 -18.04 0.20
C LYS A 695 37.37 -18.66 -0.29
N ALA A 696 37.30 -19.64 -1.20
CA ALA A 696 38.48 -20.31 -1.75
C ALA A 696 39.30 -19.39 -2.67
N GLU A 697 38.65 -18.54 -3.45
CA GLU A 697 39.29 -17.55 -4.30
C GLU A 697 39.93 -16.40 -3.50
N GLY A 698 39.28 -15.99 -2.41
CA GLY A 698 39.71 -14.89 -1.56
C GLY A 698 39.50 -13.50 -2.18
N GLY A 699 39.61 -12.46 -1.35
CA GLY A 699 39.58 -11.06 -1.79
C GLY A 699 38.21 -10.52 -2.20
N TRP A 700 37.12 -11.26 -1.96
CA TRP A 700 35.76 -10.75 -2.21
C TRP A 700 35.30 -9.80 -1.11
N VAL A 701 34.55 -8.78 -1.53
CA VAL A 701 33.83 -7.85 -0.65
C VAL A 701 32.39 -7.69 -1.14
N MET A 702 31.51 -7.26 -0.25
CA MET A 702 30.11 -6.94 -0.53
C MET A 702 29.86 -5.46 -0.24
N ALA A 703 29.19 -4.75 -1.13
CA ALA A 703 28.71 -3.41 -0.87
C ALA A 703 27.25 -3.28 -1.30
N PRO A 704 26.36 -2.77 -0.43
CA PRO A 704 25.05 -2.34 -0.88
C PRO A 704 25.17 -1.12 -1.80
N TYR A 705 24.31 -1.07 -2.81
CA TYR A 705 24.16 0.10 -3.67
C TYR A 705 22.69 0.35 -3.98
N ARG A 706 22.40 1.61 -4.25
CA ARG A 706 21.12 2.10 -4.72
C ARG A 706 21.10 2.02 -6.23
N PHE A 707 20.29 1.13 -6.80
CA PHE A 707 20.22 0.99 -8.26
C PHE A 707 19.49 2.15 -8.94
N ASP A 708 18.69 2.88 -8.17
CA ASP A 708 17.86 3.99 -8.63
C ASP A 708 18.64 5.29 -8.86
N VAL A 709 19.72 5.50 -8.09
CA VAL A 709 20.69 6.59 -8.29
C VAL A 709 22.08 6.11 -8.75
N ARG A 710 22.30 4.79 -8.77
CA ARG A 710 23.55 4.11 -9.17
C ARG A 710 24.74 4.49 -8.30
N GLU A 711 24.54 4.50 -6.99
CA GLU A 711 25.57 4.88 -6.02
C GLU A 711 25.70 3.84 -4.92
N SER A 712 26.93 3.60 -4.45
CA SER A 712 27.13 2.81 -3.24
C SER A 712 26.71 3.61 -2.01
N VAL A 713 26.04 2.94 -1.06
CA VAL A 713 25.54 3.61 0.16
C VAL A 713 26.49 3.50 1.34
N VAL A 714 27.62 2.80 1.18
CA VAL A 714 28.62 2.61 2.23
C VAL A 714 29.96 3.24 1.84
N VAL A 715 30.70 3.69 2.85
CA VAL A 715 32.05 4.25 2.71
C VAL A 715 33.07 3.13 2.48
N SER A 716 32.90 1.98 3.16
CA SER A 716 33.75 0.80 2.99
C SER A 716 32.92 -0.46 2.74
N PRO A 717 33.24 -1.26 1.71
CA PRO A 717 32.63 -2.58 1.51
C PRO A 717 32.93 -3.54 2.67
N PHE A 718 32.02 -4.49 2.89
CA PHE A 718 32.13 -5.55 3.89
C PHE A 718 32.93 -6.73 3.35
N SER A 719 34.02 -7.08 4.01
CA SER A 719 34.88 -8.21 3.65
C SER A 719 34.22 -9.56 3.93
N LEU A 720 34.69 -10.62 3.25
CA LEU A 720 34.22 -12.00 3.47
C LEU A 720 34.24 -12.45 4.94
N ASP A 721 35.18 -11.97 5.76
CA ASP A 721 35.32 -12.35 7.16
C ASP A 721 34.19 -11.80 8.05
N GLU A 722 33.51 -10.75 7.57
CA GLU A 722 32.38 -10.12 8.24
C GLU A 722 31.07 -10.85 7.96
N TRP A 723 30.99 -11.68 6.91
CA TRP A 723 29.77 -12.39 6.53
C TRP A 723 29.52 -13.56 7.48
N LYS A 724 28.45 -13.48 8.26
CA LYS A 724 28.06 -14.53 9.22
C LYS A 724 26.83 -15.27 8.72
N GLU A 725 26.76 -16.58 8.96
CA GLU A 725 25.51 -17.31 8.74
C GLU A 725 24.46 -16.77 9.72
N SER A 726 23.31 -16.34 9.18
CA SER A 726 22.15 -15.91 9.97
C SER A 726 21.35 -17.15 10.37
N THR A 727 20.99 -17.28 11.65
CA THR A 727 20.27 -18.43 12.21
C THR A 727 18.77 -18.26 12.17
#